data_AF-A0AAN6MS97-F1
#
_entry.id   AF-A0AAN6MS97-F1
#
_cell.length_a   1.000
_cell.length_b   1.000
_cell.length_c   1.000
_cell.angle_alpha   90.00
_cell.angle_beta   90.00
_cell.angle_gamma   90.00
#
_symmetry.space_group_name_H-M   'P 1'
#
loop_
_entity.id
_entity.type
_entity.pdbx_description
1 polymer ?
#
loop_
_entity_poly.entity_id
_entity_poly.type
_entity_poly.pdbx_seq_one_letter_code
_entity_poly.pdbx_strand_id
1 'polypeptide(L)'
;MANALRNPGAPAGQFTSLPLSPATTPPHLDEEYHDDAHKATDPSQNGPKEWISVPLQPWSIGLFISIAISLIIAIIVLLVISLRNHGFATVGHALAAYSATWRLSLLWTAFPSLVFTLLGLHWAAIASAASDRQPFVALNRPDGGLAKETVLLDYRATISFLRWYEAFRNKHWVVGLAELVVLVFSVLSPLAASLFVATSASFNQQTPVVFNGTFNQAAMNSSMDLRALLDTVTATLIYGATDHPWTDHEHAFRPFYTQFQLAGEPPPRNATSLTAPTVAHAGYLNCTVLEQGSDYEITIKSENSSTQPPTEPSVRSSAQFVMTGNDRGCSIQQEFTVSDLQVVYFVTSSQISCSVAALFSRLVFTYGHWSATDPTLLANTSVVSCAVGYRKTTGDLSVTVPSSRESNREILGFNPTEEPQDSRDDAFGFWRLFEWKLFQSSTFSVDTTWATTDFGTIILYRALQRQGIRARSNATVLAGNVLAQSISDVFTSVYLTGMATVGLVPTAGDSPETATATIVTQLTRLFVVPWVAGTVVGILAFIMAIAISVLAHARRHKTLLYEEPAGLFANAGLLEDSELIEFARRVKNSEGFDGKLMAVLGEEGKKGAQRGVESDLVRDRWKMSVIGGIVKPRVIIADGLDVTNVGAAGP
;
A
#
# COMPACT_ATOMS: atom_id res chain seq x y z
N MET A 1 39.67 7.76 36.61
CA MET A 1 39.47 8.59 37.82
C MET A 1 38.39 7.93 38.67
N ALA A 2 38.71 7.78 39.96
CA ALA A 2 37.93 7.23 41.08
C ALA A 2 37.70 5.70 41.11
N ASN A 3 38.26 5.13 42.19
CA ASN A 3 38.51 3.72 42.49
C ASN A 3 37.33 3.00 43.15
N ALA A 4 37.34 1.67 42.99
CA ALA A 4 36.70 0.69 43.86
C ALA A 4 37.33 0.62 45.26
N LEU A 5 36.61 0.06 46.25
CA LEU A 5 37.05 -1.07 47.10
C LEU A 5 36.04 -1.44 48.22
N ARG A 6 35.72 -2.74 48.29
CA ARG A 6 35.53 -3.63 49.46
C ARG A 6 34.37 -3.47 50.48
N ASN A 7 33.49 -4.48 50.48
CA ASN A 7 32.92 -5.16 51.67
C ASN A 7 33.99 -6.12 52.30
N PRO A 8 33.82 -6.80 53.47
CA PRO A 8 32.58 -7.18 54.21
C PRO A 8 32.67 -7.15 55.77
N GLY A 9 31.57 -7.50 56.47
CA GLY A 9 31.60 -7.89 57.90
C GLY A 9 30.21 -8.12 58.53
N ALA A 10 29.97 -9.34 59.02
CA ALA A 10 28.81 -9.81 59.81
C ALA A 10 29.32 -10.34 61.17
N PRO A 11 28.53 -10.95 62.10
CA PRO A 11 27.18 -10.68 62.64
C PRO A 11 27.13 -10.79 64.21
N ALA A 12 25.91 -10.94 64.78
CA ALA A 12 25.54 -11.33 66.17
C ALA A 12 25.48 -10.19 67.20
N GLY A 13 24.54 -10.10 68.15
CA GLY A 13 23.41 -10.94 68.54
C GLY A 13 22.77 -10.38 69.83
N GLN A 14 21.61 -10.96 70.17
CA GLN A 14 21.01 -11.11 71.50
C GLN A 14 20.24 -9.96 72.23
N PHE A 15 19.03 -10.40 72.58
CA PHE A 15 18.06 -9.98 73.60
C PHE A 15 18.62 -9.69 74.99
N THR A 16 18.00 -8.72 75.69
CA THR A 16 17.61 -8.65 77.14
C THR A 16 17.22 -7.18 77.44
N SER A 17 16.31 -6.74 78.31
CA SER A 17 15.13 -7.25 79.02
C SER A 17 14.66 -6.11 79.97
N LEU A 18 13.34 -5.81 80.01
CA LEU A 18 12.53 -5.30 81.16
C LEU A 18 12.85 -3.90 81.77
N PRO A 19 11.93 -3.23 82.55
CA PRO A 19 10.80 -3.80 83.30
C PRO A 19 9.44 -3.04 83.30
N LEU A 20 8.47 -3.71 83.94
CA LEU A 20 7.08 -3.36 84.28
C LEU A 20 6.92 -2.16 85.25
N SER A 21 5.72 -1.54 85.21
CA SER A 21 4.95 -1.25 86.45
C SER A 21 3.44 -1.06 86.18
N PRO A 22 2.56 -1.24 87.20
CA PRO A 22 1.26 -1.89 87.03
C PRO A 22 0.00 -1.08 87.45
N ALA A 23 -1.15 -1.66 87.08
CA ALA A 23 -2.47 -1.73 87.72
C ALA A 23 -2.99 -0.58 88.63
N THR A 24 -4.19 -0.06 88.30
CA THR A 24 -5.22 0.31 89.29
C THR A 24 -6.64 0.27 88.67
N THR A 25 -7.57 -0.40 89.36
CA THR A 25 -9.05 -0.29 89.30
C THR A 25 -9.54 -0.53 90.75
N PRO A 26 -10.81 -0.25 91.14
CA PRO A 26 -11.90 0.58 90.58
C PRO A 26 -12.45 1.58 91.65
N PRO A 27 -13.61 2.25 91.47
CA PRO A 27 -14.84 1.68 92.08
C PRO A 27 -16.18 1.95 91.34
N HIS A 28 -17.16 1.12 91.69
CA HIS A 28 -18.62 1.19 91.46
C HIS A 28 -19.27 2.48 91.99
N LEU A 29 -20.42 2.87 91.43
CA LEU A 29 -21.64 3.37 92.13
C LEU A 29 -22.78 3.69 91.12
N ASP A 30 -23.78 2.81 91.12
CA ASP A 30 -25.24 2.98 91.20
C ASP A 30 -26.03 4.12 90.51
N GLU A 31 -27.21 3.69 90.04
CA GLU A 31 -28.53 4.36 90.03
C GLU A 31 -28.85 5.51 89.05
N GLU A 32 -29.67 5.14 88.06
CA GLU A 32 -31.03 5.65 87.81
C GLU A 32 -31.25 7.17 87.58
N TYR A 33 -31.65 7.53 86.36
CA TYR A 33 -32.29 8.82 86.08
C TYR A 33 -33.43 8.69 85.07
N HIS A 34 -34.58 9.16 85.53
CA HIS A 34 -35.90 9.19 84.90
C HIS A 34 -36.02 10.31 83.85
N ASP A 35 -36.92 10.08 82.89
CA ASP A 35 -37.43 10.96 81.84
C ASP A 35 -37.60 12.44 82.21
N ASP A 36 -37.26 13.33 81.25
CA ASP A 36 -38.15 14.41 80.77
C ASP A 36 -37.56 15.06 79.51
N ALA A 37 -37.91 14.51 78.35
CA ALA A 37 -37.52 15.06 77.05
C ALA A 37 -38.47 16.20 76.63
N HIS A 38 -37.98 17.43 76.77
CA HIS A 38 -38.50 18.56 76.02
C HIS A 38 -38.25 18.36 74.51
N LYS A 39 -39.36 18.41 73.78
CA LYS A 39 -39.51 18.46 72.32
C LYS A 39 -38.48 19.37 71.65
N ALA A 40 -37.42 18.78 71.09
CA ALA A 40 -36.53 19.40 70.13
C ALA A 40 -36.67 18.70 68.77
N THR A 41 -36.93 19.51 67.76
CA THR A 41 -37.20 19.18 66.36
C THR A 41 -36.06 18.35 65.74
N ASP A 42 -36.40 17.17 65.23
CA ASP A 42 -35.54 16.24 64.49
C ASP A 42 -35.10 16.83 63.12
N PRO A 43 -33.80 17.03 62.87
CA PRO A 43 -33.28 17.23 61.54
C PRO A 43 -32.67 15.92 61.02
N SER A 44 -33.41 15.23 60.15
CA SER A 44 -32.93 14.27 59.16
C SER A 44 -32.10 13.08 59.67
N GLN A 45 -32.79 11.95 59.92
CA GLN A 45 -32.20 10.62 59.78
C GLN A 45 -31.75 10.38 58.32
N ASN A 46 -30.56 10.84 57.96
CA ASN A 46 -29.80 10.26 56.86
C ASN A 46 -29.07 9.04 57.43
N GLY A 47 -29.60 7.84 57.20
CA GLY A 47 -28.89 6.60 57.49
C GLY A 47 -27.49 6.58 56.86
N PRO A 48 -26.56 5.74 57.36
CA PRO A 48 -25.19 5.68 56.87
C PRO A 48 -25.15 5.51 55.34
N LYS A 49 -24.30 6.31 54.67
CA LYS A 49 -24.16 6.30 53.22
C LYS A 49 -23.57 4.96 52.76
N GLU A 50 -24.21 4.34 51.76
CA GLU A 50 -23.76 3.09 51.17
C GLU A 50 -22.35 3.21 50.57
N TRP A 51 -21.51 2.21 50.82
CA TRP A 51 -20.15 2.17 50.29
C TRP A 51 -20.14 1.68 48.84
N ILE A 52 -19.48 2.46 47.98
CA ILE A 52 -19.26 2.15 46.58
C ILE A 52 -17.77 2.31 46.31
N SER A 53 -17.13 1.24 45.81
CA SER A 53 -15.73 1.24 45.44
C SER A 53 -15.42 2.36 44.44
N VAL A 54 -14.24 2.96 44.59
CA VAL A 54 -13.77 4.10 43.79
C VAL A 54 -13.99 3.94 42.26
N PRO A 55 -13.61 2.81 41.62
CA PRO A 55 -13.82 2.64 40.18
C PRO A 55 -15.30 2.53 39.77
N LEU A 56 -16.18 2.11 40.67
CA LEU A 56 -17.62 2.00 40.41
C LEU A 56 -18.37 3.32 40.69
N GLN A 57 -17.69 4.34 41.21
CA GLN A 57 -18.30 5.64 41.43
C GLN A 57 -18.68 6.31 40.10
N PRO A 58 -19.77 7.09 40.07
CA PRO A 58 -20.29 7.68 38.84
C PRO A 58 -19.31 8.61 38.13
N TRP A 59 -18.37 9.23 38.86
CA TRP A 59 -17.34 10.07 38.26
C TRP A 59 -16.31 9.25 37.46
N SER A 60 -15.92 8.06 37.94
CA SER A 60 -14.97 7.18 37.27
C SER A 60 -15.57 6.62 35.97
N ILE A 61 -16.82 6.16 36.02
CA ILE A 61 -17.53 5.70 34.81
C ILE A 61 -17.79 6.86 33.86
N GLY A 62 -18.11 8.06 34.37
CA GLY A 62 -18.25 9.27 33.57
C GLY A 62 -16.96 9.65 32.83
N LEU A 63 -15.81 9.54 33.50
CA LEU A 63 -14.49 9.75 32.91
C LEU A 63 -14.16 8.70 31.83
N PHE A 64 -14.51 7.43 32.07
CA PHE A 64 -14.35 6.37 31.07
C PHE A 64 -15.16 6.66 29.80
N ILE A 65 -16.43 7.03 29.95
CA ILE A 65 -17.33 7.37 28.83
C ILE A 65 -16.81 8.59 28.07
N SER A 66 -16.33 9.63 28.76
CA SER A 66 -15.82 10.83 28.09
C SER A 66 -14.56 10.54 27.26
N ILE A 67 -13.63 9.71 27.76
CA ILE A 67 -12.46 9.26 27.01
C ILE A 67 -12.88 8.42 25.79
N ALA A 68 -13.85 7.51 25.95
CA ALA A 68 -14.34 6.69 24.83
C ALA A 68 -14.98 7.54 23.72
N ILE A 69 -15.79 8.54 24.07
CA ILE A 69 -16.38 9.49 23.11
C ILE A 69 -15.28 10.27 22.38
N SER A 70 -14.28 10.78 23.11
CA SER A 70 -13.14 11.50 22.52
C SER A 70 -12.38 10.65 21.51
N LEU A 71 -12.13 9.37 21.82
CA LEU A 71 -11.47 8.43 20.90
C LEU A 71 -12.30 8.18 19.64
N ILE A 72 -13.61 8.00 19.76
CA ILE A 72 -14.49 7.81 18.61
C ILE A 72 -14.43 9.03 17.67
N ILE A 73 -14.55 10.24 18.24
CA ILE A 73 -14.49 11.48 17.46
C ILE A 73 -13.13 11.59 16.76
N ALA A 74 -12.04 11.35 17.49
CA ALA A 74 -10.69 11.42 16.92
C ALA A 74 -10.49 10.43 15.75
N ILE A 75 -10.95 9.18 15.89
CA ILE A 75 -10.84 8.16 14.84
C ILE A 75 -11.65 8.57 13.60
N ILE A 76 -12.87 9.07 13.78
CA ILE A 76 -13.74 9.50 12.67
C ILE A 76 -13.12 10.70 11.94
N VAL A 77 -12.63 11.71 12.67
CA VAL A 77 -12.00 12.90 12.08
C VAL A 77 -10.74 12.50 11.29
N LEU A 78 -9.89 11.64 11.86
CA LEU A 78 -8.70 11.14 11.17
C LEU A 78 -9.05 10.33 9.92
N LEU A 79 -10.11 9.51 9.97
CA LEU A 79 -10.59 8.75 8.81
C LEU A 79 -11.04 9.70 7.69
N VAL A 80 -11.84 10.73 8.01
CA VAL A 80 -12.30 11.71 7.02
C VAL A 80 -11.12 12.48 6.40
N ILE A 81 -10.16 12.91 7.22
CA ILE A 81 -8.95 13.60 6.74
C ILE A 81 -8.13 12.66 5.84
N SER A 82 -7.94 11.40 6.27
CA SER A 82 -7.18 10.40 5.51
C SER A 82 -7.81 10.12 4.14
N LEU A 83 -9.14 10.07 4.06
CA LEU A 83 -9.86 9.84 2.80
C LEU A 83 -9.84 11.07 1.89
N ARG A 84 -10.00 12.28 2.43
CA ARG A 84 -9.98 13.52 1.62
C ARG A 84 -8.60 13.88 1.11
N ASN A 85 -7.59 13.73 1.95
CA ASN A 85 -6.26 14.28 1.66
C ASN A 85 -5.28 13.21 1.15
N HIS A 86 -5.71 12.00 0.80
CA HIS A 86 -4.81 10.89 0.43
C HIS A 86 -3.74 10.63 1.51
N GLY A 87 -4.23 10.38 2.74
CA GLY A 87 -3.43 10.25 3.96
C GLY A 87 -3.42 11.53 4.80
N PHE A 88 -3.10 11.40 6.09
CA PHE A 88 -3.13 12.53 7.03
C PHE A 88 -1.75 13.06 7.41
N ALA A 89 -0.72 12.21 7.45
CA ALA A 89 0.65 12.59 7.81
C ALA A 89 1.67 12.06 6.80
N THR A 90 2.66 12.87 6.43
CA THR A 90 3.80 12.47 5.60
C THR A 90 4.87 11.85 6.48
N VAL A 91 5.29 10.63 6.14
CA VAL A 91 6.40 9.94 6.81
C VAL A 91 7.67 10.34 6.09
N GLY A 92 8.34 11.38 6.58
CA GLY A 92 9.61 11.83 6.00
C GLY A 92 10.70 10.76 6.14
N HIS A 93 11.36 10.42 5.02
CA HIS A 93 12.54 9.55 5.02
C HIS A 93 13.81 10.25 5.56
N ALA A 94 13.71 11.48 6.07
CA ALA A 94 14.83 12.29 6.55
C ALA A 94 15.56 11.73 7.78
N LEU A 95 15.24 10.52 8.23
CA LEU A 95 15.94 9.79 9.28
C LEU A 95 16.35 8.36 8.82
N ALA A 96 16.47 8.14 7.51
CA ALA A 96 17.02 6.90 6.95
C ALA A 96 18.53 6.72 7.22
N ALA A 97 19.21 7.70 7.82
CA ALA A 97 20.65 7.61 8.12
C ALA A 97 20.99 6.77 9.37
N TYR A 98 20.09 6.59 10.34
CA TYR A 98 20.36 5.75 11.52
C TYR A 98 19.06 5.28 12.17
N SER A 99 18.75 3.98 12.16
CA SER A 99 17.85 3.25 13.10
C SER A 99 16.49 3.85 13.51
N ALA A 100 16.00 4.91 12.84
CA ALA A 100 14.86 5.71 13.25
C ALA A 100 13.57 5.40 12.48
N THR A 101 13.67 4.69 11.34
CA THR A 101 12.49 4.13 10.65
C THR A 101 11.71 3.18 11.56
N TRP A 102 12.39 2.44 12.42
CA TRP A 102 11.77 1.59 13.44
C TRP A 102 11.12 2.44 14.54
N ARG A 103 11.76 3.53 14.97
CA ARG A 103 11.25 4.41 16.04
C ARG A 103 9.96 5.12 15.66
N LEU A 104 9.87 5.61 14.42
CA LEU A 104 8.65 6.24 13.91
C LEU A 104 7.55 5.20 13.69
N SER A 105 7.89 4.03 13.13
CA SER A 105 6.92 2.95 12.92
C SER A 105 6.31 2.43 14.22
N LEU A 106 7.13 2.36 15.27
CA LEU A 106 6.68 2.07 16.62
C LEU A 106 5.78 3.17 17.17
N LEU A 107 6.02 4.45 16.86
CA LEU A 107 5.23 5.54 17.41
C LEU A 107 3.76 5.47 16.96
N TRP A 108 3.49 5.31 15.66
CA TRP A 108 2.11 5.28 15.17
C TRP A 108 1.39 3.95 15.41
N THR A 109 2.12 2.83 15.60
CA THR A 109 1.51 1.53 15.92
C THR A 109 1.35 1.30 17.43
N ALA A 110 2.33 1.70 18.25
CA ALA A 110 2.30 1.51 19.69
C ALA A 110 1.44 2.54 20.41
N PHE A 111 1.34 3.78 19.91
CA PHE A 111 0.53 4.82 20.56
C PHE A 111 -0.95 4.43 20.66
N PRO A 112 -1.65 3.99 19.59
CA PRO A 112 -3.03 3.51 19.71
C PRO A 112 -3.14 2.33 20.67
N SER A 113 -2.31 1.30 20.52
CA SER A 113 -2.34 0.11 21.38
C SER A 113 -2.16 0.46 22.86
N LEU A 114 -1.24 1.38 23.18
CA LEU A 114 -1.02 1.86 24.55
C LEU A 114 -2.26 2.54 25.12
N VAL A 115 -2.90 3.43 24.35
CA VAL A 115 -4.13 4.13 24.77
C VAL A 115 -5.27 3.13 25.04
N PHE A 116 -5.47 2.16 24.14
CA PHE A 116 -6.49 1.12 24.33
C PHE A 116 -6.16 0.18 25.50
N THR A 117 -4.88 -0.08 25.76
CA THR A 117 -4.44 -0.90 26.91
C THR A 117 -4.70 -0.19 28.24
N LEU A 118 -4.42 1.12 28.33
CA LEU A 118 -4.74 1.93 29.52
C LEU A 118 -6.25 2.01 29.74
N LEU A 119 -7.03 2.17 28.67
CA LEU A 119 -8.49 2.18 28.74
C LEU A 119 -9.03 0.80 29.21
N GLY A 120 -8.45 -0.29 28.70
CA GLY A 120 -8.77 -1.64 29.13
C GLY A 120 -8.43 -1.91 30.60
N LEU A 121 -7.32 -1.38 31.10
CA LEU A 121 -6.95 -1.48 32.52
C LEU A 121 -7.94 -0.73 33.42
N HIS A 122 -8.36 0.47 33.00
CA HIS A 122 -9.40 1.21 33.71
C HIS A 122 -10.73 0.45 33.72
N TRP A 123 -11.13 -0.14 32.59
CA TRP A 123 -12.32 -0.99 32.52
C TRP A 123 -12.22 -2.24 33.41
N ALA A 124 -11.07 -2.91 33.43
CA ALA A 124 -10.85 -4.08 34.27
C ALA A 124 -11.04 -3.76 35.77
N ALA A 125 -10.62 -2.57 36.21
CA ALA A 125 -10.88 -2.11 37.57
C ALA A 125 -12.39 -1.92 37.85
N ILE A 126 -13.14 -1.37 36.89
CA ILE A 126 -14.60 -1.22 36.98
C ILE A 126 -15.30 -2.59 37.03
N ALA A 127 -14.92 -3.51 36.13
CA ALA A 127 -15.49 -4.85 36.04
C ALA A 127 -15.22 -5.67 37.31
N SER A 128 -13.98 -5.64 37.84
CA SER A 128 -13.67 -6.32 39.10
C SER A 128 -14.51 -5.78 40.25
N ALA A 129 -14.58 -4.46 40.38
CA ALA A 129 -15.39 -3.82 41.41
C ALA A 129 -16.89 -4.15 41.30
N ALA A 130 -17.42 -4.25 40.08
CA ALA A 130 -18.81 -4.66 39.86
C ALA A 130 -19.04 -6.13 40.26
N SER A 131 -18.10 -7.01 39.93
CA SER A 131 -18.14 -8.44 40.29
C SER A 131 -18.01 -8.66 41.80
N ASP A 132 -17.12 -7.94 42.48
CA ASP A 132 -16.94 -8.03 43.93
C ASP A 132 -18.18 -7.55 44.70
N ARG A 133 -18.91 -6.58 44.14
CA ARG A 133 -20.16 -6.06 44.73
C ARG A 133 -21.36 -6.98 44.51
N GLN A 134 -21.35 -7.82 43.49
CA GLN A 134 -22.51 -8.59 43.04
C GLN A 134 -23.09 -9.55 44.10
N PRO A 135 -22.29 -10.32 44.88
CA PRO A 135 -22.81 -11.20 45.92
C PRO A 135 -23.61 -10.46 47.00
N PHE A 136 -23.15 -9.26 47.39
CA PHE A 136 -23.80 -8.41 48.39
C PHE A 136 -25.11 -7.80 47.87
N VAL A 137 -25.19 -7.51 46.57
CA VAL A 137 -26.44 -7.10 45.90
C VAL A 137 -27.47 -8.24 45.94
N ALA A 138 -27.03 -9.48 45.68
CA ALA A 138 -27.92 -10.63 45.72
C ALA A 138 -28.42 -10.94 47.14
N LEU A 139 -27.60 -10.67 48.17
CA LEU A 139 -27.98 -10.84 49.57
C LEU A 139 -29.03 -9.81 50.05
N ASN A 140 -29.00 -8.58 49.50
CA ASN A 140 -29.95 -7.51 49.84
C ASN A 140 -31.31 -7.60 49.10
N ARG A 141 -31.57 -8.69 48.37
CA ARG A 141 -32.87 -8.88 47.69
C ARG A 141 -33.96 -9.18 48.73
N PRO A 142 -35.21 -8.71 48.54
CA PRO A 142 -36.30 -8.91 49.49
C PRO A 142 -36.64 -10.39 49.74
N ASP A 143 -36.32 -11.26 48.79
CA ASP A 143 -36.52 -12.71 48.88
C ASP A 143 -35.31 -13.49 49.41
N GLY A 144 -34.17 -12.83 49.69
CA GLY A 144 -32.90 -13.51 49.96
C GLY A 144 -32.33 -14.22 48.72
N GLY A 145 -31.01 -14.45 48.70
CA GLY A 145 -30.32 -15.14 47.59
C GLY A 145 -29.89 -16.56 47.97
N LEU A 146 -29.90 -17.49 47.01
CA LEU A 146 -29.36 -18.85 47.18
C LEU A 146 -27.89 -18.78 47.64
N ALA A 147 -27.48 -19.62 48.59
CA ALA A 147 -26.10 -19.61 49.14
C ALA A 147 -25.02 -19.79 48.06
N LYS A 148 -25.32 -20.56 46.99
CA LYS A 148 -24.45 -20.76 45.82
C LYS A 148 -24.28 -19.50 44.95
N GLU A 149 -25.21 -18.57 45.03
CA GLU A 149 -25.24 -17.32 44.25
C GLU A 149 -24.84 -16.10 45.08
N THR A 150 -24.65 -16.28 46.40
CA THR A 150 -24.29 -15.24 47.37
C THR A 150 -22.97 -15.58 48.09
N VAL A 151 -23.02 -16.26 49.24
CA VAL A 151 -21.88 -16.41 50.16
C VAL A 151 -20.81 -17.38 49.65
N LEU A 152 -21.19 -18.39 48.87
CA LEU A 152 -20.25 -19.36 48.29
C LEU A 152 -19.65 -18.90 46.97
N LEU A 153 -20.10 -17.76 46.45
CA LEU A 153 -19.72 -17.25 45.15
C LEU A 153 -18.58 -16.23 45.29
N ASP A 154 -17.38 -16.65 44.91
CA ASP A 154 -16.21 -15.77 44.85
C ASP A 154 -15.71 -15.62 43.41
N TYR A 155 -16.08 -14.52 42.75
CA TYR A 155 -15.60 -14.19 41.41
C TYR A 155 -14.10 -13.89 41.36
N ARG A 156 -13.45 -13.64 42.51
CA ARG A 156 -12.00 -13.40 42.61
C ARG A 156 -11.20 -14.70 42.54
N ALA A 157 -11.77 -15.81 43.01
CA ALA A 157 -11.15 -17.13 42.95
C ALA A 157 -11.18 -17.74 41.54
N THR A 158 -12.08 -17.29 40.68
CA THR A 158 -12.22 -17.76 39.30
C THR A 158 -11.21 -17.10 38.36
N ILE A 159 -10.59 -17.88 37.47
CA ILE A 159 -9.68 -17.41 36.43
C ILE A 159 -10.38 -16.32 35.59
N SER A 160 -9.71 -15.20 35.31
CA SER A 160 -10.32 -14.04 34.63
C SER A 160 -11.02 -14.38 33.31
N PHE A 161 -10.46 -15.32 32.55
CA PHE A 161 -11.03 -15.80 31.28
C PHE A 161 -12.33 -16.61 31.42
N LEU A 162 -12.68 -17.09 32.62
CA LEU A 162 -13.87 -17.90 32.89
C LEU A 162 -14.94 -17.15 33.72
N ARG A 163 -14.60 -15.98 34.27
CA ARG A 163 -15.51 -15.16 35.11
C ARG A 163 -16.82 -14.80 34.40
N TRP A 164 -16.76 -14.44 33.12
CA TRP A 164 -17.95 -14.10 32.32
C TRP A 164 -18.91 -15.29 32.19
N TYR A 165 -18.38 -16.50 31.98
CA TYR A 165 -19.17 -17.72 31.82
C TYR A 165 -19.87 -18.09 33.13
N GLU A 166 -19.16 -18.00 34.25
CA GLU A 166 -19.73 -18.24 35.57
C GLU A 166 -20.80 -17.22 35.94
N ALA A 167 -20.57 -15.94 35.64
CA ALA A 167 -21.55 -14.87 35.88
C ALA A 167 -22.84 -15.07 35.08
N PHE A 168 -22.75 -15.49 33.81
CA PHE A 168 -23.95 -15.84 33.02
C PHE A 168 -24.65 -17.08 33.55
N ARG A 169 -23.92 -18.10 33.99
CA ARG A 169 -24.52 -19.31 34.59
C ARG A 169 -25.32 -18.99 35.86
N ASN A 170 -24.86 -18.00 36.62
CA ASN A 170 -25.54 -17.50 37.82
C ASN A 170 -26.57 -16.39 37.52
N LYS A 171 -26.97 -16.21 36.26
CA LYS A 171 -27.97 -15.22 35.79
C LYS A 171 -27.61 -13.75 36.11
N HIS A 172 -26.33 -13.45 36.31
CA HIS A 172 -25.83 -12.09 36.53
C HIS A 172 -25.39 -11.46 35.21
N TRP A 173 -26.36 -11.13 34.34
CA TRP A 173 -26.12 -10.69 32.96
C TRP A 173 -25.24 -9.44 32.84
N VAL A 174 -25.45 -8.43 33.69
CA VAL A 174 -24.69 -7.16 33.62
C VAL A 174 -23.22 -7.38 33.99
N VAL A 175 -22.97 -8.21 35.00
CA VAL A 175 -21.61 -8.55 35.45
C VAL A 175 -20.92 -9.44 34.43
N GLY A 176 -21.63 -10.43 33.88
CA GLY A 176 -21.11 -11.28 32.80
C GLY A 176 -20.74 -10.47 31.55
N LEU A 177 -21.58 -9.51 31.15
CA LEU A 177 -21.26 -8.58 30.05
C LEU A 177 -20.06 -7.67 30.38
N ALA A 178 -19.94 -7.21 31.63
CA ALA A 178 -18.82 -6.36 32.03
C ALA A 178 -17.48 -7.10 31.99
N GLU A 179 -17.45 -8.35 32.46
CA GLU A 179 -16.29 -9.24 32.37
C GLU A 179 -15.97 -9.65 30.92
N LEU A 180 -16.99 -9.85 30.08
CA LEU A 180 -16.79 -10.12 28.65
C LEU A 180 -16.07 -8.95 27.95
N VAL A 181 -16.37 -7.71 28.31
CA VAL A 181 -15.70 -6.53 27.74
C VAL A 181 -14.20 -6.49 28.10
N VAL A 182 -13.77 -7.04 29.24
CA VAL A 182 -12.35 -7.17 29.59
C VAL A 182 -11.61 -8.04 28.55
N LEU A 183 -12.26 -9.12 28.09
CA LEU A 183 -11.72 -9.97 27.01
C LEU A 183 -11.69 -9.23 25.67
N VAL A 184 -12.74 -8.46 25.37
CA VAL A 184 -12.79 -7.65 24.14
C VAL A 184 -11.65 -6.64 24.08
N PHE A 185 -11.31 -5.97 25.19
CA PHE A 185 -10.17 -5.05 25.25
C PHE A 185 -8.81 -5.72 24.97
N SER A 186 -8.67 -7.00 25.34
CA SER A 186 -7.45 -7.77 25.09
C SER A 186 -7.21 -7.99 23.58
N VAL A 187 -8.28 -8.08 22.78
CA VAL A 187 -8.21 -8.18 21.31
C VAL A 187 -8.21 -6.79 20.66
N LEU A 188 -8.86 -5.80 21.27
CA LEU A 188 -8.94 -4.44 20.76
C LEU A 188 -7.57 -3.74 20.74
N SER A 189 -6.71 -4.02 21.73
CA SER A 189 -5.37 -3.44 21.80
C SER A 189 -4.47 -3.79 20.60
N PRO A 190 -4.27 -5.08 20.21
CA PRO A 190 -3.51 -5.41 19.00
C PRO A 190 -4.23 -4.97 17.73
N LEU A 191 -5.57 -4.98 17.69
CA LEU A 191 -6.33 -4.47 16.54
C LEU A 191 -6.07 -2.97 16.33
N ALA A 192 -5.99 -2.19 17.41
CA ALA A 192 -5.68 -0.76 17.36
C ALA A 192 -4.28 -0.46 16.80
N ALA A 193 -3.32 -1.37 16.95
CA ALA A 193 -1.99 -1.22 16.35
C ALA A 193 -2.05 -1.25 14.80
N SER A 194 -3.07 -1.89 14.23
CA SER A 194 -3.31 -1.95 12.78
C SER A 194 -4.17 -0.79 12.24
N LEU A 195 -4.54 0.17 13.09
CA LEU A 195 -5.40 1.30 12.70
C LEU A 195 -4.75 2.21 11.66
N PHE A 196 -3.42 2.36 11.71
CA PHE A 196 -2.65 3.21 10.81
C PHE A 196 -1.66 2.40 9.98
N VAL A 197 -1.66 2.61 8.67
CA VAL A 197 -0.75 1.96 7.72
C VAL A 197 -0.01 3.01 6.91
N ALA A 198 1.31 2.83 6.73
CA ALA A 198 2.13 3.67 5.87
C ALA A 198 2.09 3.11 4.44
N THR A 199 1.57 3.90 3.49
CA THR A 199 1.49 3.53 2.06
C THR A 199 2.06 4.67 1.20
N SER A 200 2.68 4.35 0.07
CA SER A 200 3.10 5.34 -0.92
C SER A 200 1.90 5.92 -1.65
N ALA A 201 1.83 7.25 -1.74
CA ALA A 201 0.85 7.97 -2.52
C ALA A 201 1.57 8.85 -3.55
N SER A 202 1.03 8.88 -4.77
CA SER A 202 1.51 9.75 -5.84
C SER A 202 0.87 11.13 -5.73
N PHE A 203 1.70 12.17 -5.84
CA PHE A 203 1.28 13.56 -5.85
C PHE A 203 1.73 14.20 -7.16
N ASN A 204 0.76 14.80 -7.84
CA ASN A 204 0.99 15.55 -9.07
C ASN A 204 1.23 17.01 -8.68
N GLN A 205 2.42 17.50 -8.96
CA GLN A 205 2.77 18.91 -8.79
C GLN A 205 2.99 19.53 -10.16
N GLN A 206 2.44 20.73 -10.36
CA GLN A 206 2.70 21.49 -11.58
C GLN A 206 4.03 22.25 -11.44
N THR A 207 4.87 22.17 -12.46
CA THR A 207 6.15 22.85 -12.53
C THR A 207 6.36 23.46 -13.92
N PRO A 208 6.84 24.70 -14.02
CA PRO A 208 7.16 25.30 -15.31
C PRO A 208 8.36 24.60 -15.95
N VAL A 209 8.22 24.28 -17.24
CA VAL A 209 9.29 23.81 -18.11
C VAL A 209 9.60 24.84 -19.18
N VAL A 210 10.84 24.78 -19.66
CA VAL A 210 11.41 25.72 -20.62
C VAL A 210 11.94 24.94 -21.82
N PHE A 211 11.66 25.43 -23.02
CA PHE A 211 12.20 24.88 -24.26
C PHE A 211 13.38 25.75 -24.75
N ASN A 212 14.55 25.14 -24.90
CA ASN A 212 15.77 25.81 -25.35
C ASN A 212 15.98 25.78 -26.87
N GLY A 213 15.26 24.90 -27.57
CA GLY A 213 15.33 24.75 -29.01
C GLY A 213 13.95 24.54 -29.62
N THR A 214 13.87 24.75 -30.91
CA THR A 214 12.71 24.50 -31.77
C THR A 214 13.15 23.62 -32.92
N PHE A 215 12.25 22.76 -33.41
CA PHE A 215 12.55 22.00 -34.61
C PHE A 215 12.39 22.88 -35.85
N ASN A 216 13.41 22.88 -36.68
CA ASN A 216 13.42 23.53 -37.98
C ASN A 216 13.97 22.55 -39.03
N GLN A 217 13.06 22.00 -39.83
CA GLN A 217 13.42 21.03 -40.87
C GLN A 217 14.28 21.65 -41.99
N ALA A 218 14.22 22.97 -42.19
CA ALA A 218 15.07 23.66 -43.16
C ALA A 218 16.57 23.64 -42.78
N ALA A 219 16.89 23.37 -41.50
CA ALA A 219 18.27 23.18 -41.06
C ALA A 219 18.89 21.90 -41.61
N MET A 220 18.08 20.89 -41.95
CA MET A 220 18.52 19.66 -42.63
C MET A 220 18.73 19.90 -44.13
N ASN A 221 19.72 20.73 -44.45
CA ASN A 221 20.07 21.10 -45.81
C ASN A 221 21.36 20.38 -46.28
N SER A 222 21.91 20.80 -47.42
CA SER A 222 23.10 20.19 -48.02
C SER A 222 24.39 20.25 -47.19
N SER A 223 24.47 21.13 -46.18
CA SER A 223 25.63 21.30 -45.30
C SER A 223 25.67 20.31 -44.13
N MET A 224 24.64 19.47 -43.96
CA MET A 224 24.64 18.46 -42.90
C MET A 224 25.74 17.42 -43.14
N ASP A 225 26.43 17.05 -42.06
CA ASP A 225 27.37 15.93 -42.08
C ASP A 225 26.60 14.61 -42.00
N LEU A 226 26.25 14.09 -43.17
CA LEU A 226 25.54 12.82 -43.27
C LEU A 226 26.34 11.66 -42.64
N ARG A 227 27.67 11.68 -42.68
CA ARG A 227 28.47 10.57 -42.17
C ARG A 227 28.34 10.45 -40.66
N ALA A 228 28.44 11.57 -39.94
CA ALA A 228 28.23 11.61 -38.49
C ALA A 228 26.83 11.11 -38.08
N LEU A 229 25.80 11.44 -38.87
CA LEU A 229 24.44 10.93 -38.66
C LEU A 229 24.37 9.40 -38.87
N LEU A 230 24.93 8.90 -39.98
CA LEU A 230 24.95 7.47 -40.31
C LEU A 230 25.77 6.66 -39.29
N ASP A 231 26.87 7.20 -38.79
CA ASP A 231 27.69 6.56 -37.75
C ASP A 231 26.90 6.43 -36.43
N THR A 232 26.16 7.46 -36.05
CA THR A 232 25.27 7.44 -34.87
C THR A 232 24.17 6.39 -35.04
N VAL A 233 23.54 6.33 -36.20
CA VAL A 233 22.51 5.31 -36.51
C VAL A 233 23.07 3.90 -36.55
N THR A 234 24.30 3.74 -37.06
CA THR A 234 24.98 2.44 -37.05
C THR A 234 25.22 1.99 -35.60
N ALA A 235 25.67 2.89 -34.72
CA ALA A 235 25.85 2.60 -33.31
C ALA A 235 24.55 2.15 -32.62
N THR A 236 23.43 2.85 -32.84
CA THR A 236 22.15 2.52 -32.19
C THR A 236 21.50 1.28 -32.82
N LEU A 237 21.30 1.28 -34.15
CA LEU A 237 20.47 0.29 -34.83
C LEU A 237 21.19 -1.05 -35.11
N ILE A 238 22.50 -1.01 -35.36
CA ILE A 238 23.30 -2.22 -35.69
C ILE A 238 24.00 -2.77 -34.45
N TYR A 239 24.59 -1.90 -33.62
CA TYR A 239 25.34 -2.32 -32.43
C TYR A 239 24.52 -2.29 -31.12
N GLY A 240 23.29 -1.79 -31.15
CA GLY A 240 22.41 -1.78 -29.97
C GLY A 240 22.81 -0.77 -28.90
N ALA A 241 23.45 0.34 -29.28
CA ALA A 241 23.68 1.46 -28.37
C ALA A 241 22.34 2.12 -27.96
N THR A 242 22.35 2.86 -26.85
CA THR A 242 21.16 3.62 -26.40
C THR A 242 20.77 4.67 -27.43
N ASP A 243 19.46 4.86 -27.63
CA ASP A 243 18.94 5.90 -28.53
C ASP A 243 19.48 7.30 -28.16
N HIS A 244 19.49 8.18 -29.16
CA HIS A 244 19.92 9.55 -28.95
C HIS A 244 18.99 10.24 -27.94
N PRO A 245 19.49 11.12 -27.05
CA PRO A 245 18.63 11.82 -26.10
C PRO A 245 17.45 12.49 -26.81
N TRP A 246 16.26 12.36 -26.21
CA TRP A 246 15.01 12.88 -26.78
C TRP A 246 14.53 12.21 -28.08
N THR A 247 15.01 11.00 -28.36
CA THR A 247 14.49 10.16 -29.43
C THR A 247 14.05 8.81 -28.88
N ASP A 248 12.97 8.27 -29.44
CA ASP A 248 12.63 6.85 -29.33
C ASP A 248 12.77 6.21 -30.73
N HIS A 249 12.35 4.96 -30.89
CA HIS A 249 12.46 4.24 -32.16
C HIS A 249 11.55 4.79 -33.29
N GLU A 250 10.57 5.63 -32.98
CA GLU A 250 9.55 6.12 -33.91
C GLU A 250 9.47 7.65 -34.01
N HIS A 251 9.93 8.38 -32.99
CA HIS A 251 9.70 9.80 -32.78
C HIS A 251 10.94 10.51 -32.23
N ALA A 252 11.12 11.75 -32.67
CA ALA A 252 12.07 12.70 -32.14
C ALA A 252 11.29 13.81 -31.42
N PHE A 253 11.56 13.98 -30.14
CA PHE A 253 10.84 14.89 -29.25
C PHE A 253 11.59 16.20 -29.05
N ARG A 254 10.83 17.29 -28.94
CA ARG A 254 11.42 18.59 -28.59
C ARG A 254 11.87 18.55 -27.13
N PRO A 255 13.13 18.88 -26.82
CA PRO A 255 13.65 18.81 -25.47
C PRO A 255 13.09 19.93 -24.59
N PHE A 256 12.80 19.58 -23.34
CA PHE A 256 12.33 20.52 -22.32
C PHE A 256 13.06 20.33 -20.99
N TYR A 257 13.24 21.43 -20.26
CA TYR A 257 13.99 21.45 -19.01
C TYR A 257 13.17 22.14 -17.92
N THR A 258 13.22 21.62 -16.70
CA THR A 258 12.60 22.26 -15.55
C THR A 258 13.46 23.40 -15.03
N GLN A 259 12.85 24.34 -14.30
CA GLN A 259 13.59 25.45 -13.70
C GLN A 259 14.69 25.00 -12.74
N PHE A 260 14.44 23.98 -11.91
CA PHE A 260 15.46 23.47 -10.98
C PHE A 260 16.66 22.87 -11.74
N GLN A 261 16.45 22.24 -12.90
CA GLN A 261 17.56 21.74 -13.73
C GLN A 261 18.41 22.88 -14.31
N LEU A 262 17.75 23.97 -14.73
CA LEU A 262 18.44 25.14 -15.25
C LEU A 262 19.21 25.88 -14.14
N ALA A 263 18.67 25.90 -12.93
CA ALA A 263 19.30 26.48 -11.75
C ALA A 263 20.41 25.60 -11.13
N GLY A 264 20.55 24.34 -11.57
CA GLY A 264 21.49 23.38 -10.98
C GLY A 264 21.05 22.90 -9.58
N GLU A 265 19.77 23.05 -9.27
CA GLU A 265 19.17 22.58 -8.01
C GLU A 265 18.78 21.11 -8.11
N PRO A 266 18.87 20.34 -7.00
CA PRO A 266 18.43 18.96 -6.99
C PRO A 266 16.93 18.85 -7.28
N PRO A 267 16.48 17.78 -7.97
CA PRO A 267 15.06 17.57 -8.22
C PRO A 267 14.26 17.45 -6.92
N PRO A 268 12.93 17.70 -6.96
CA PRO A 268 12.05 17.44 -5.83
C PRO A 268 12.23 16.02 -5.29
N ARG A 269 12.25 15.88 -3.95
CA ARG A 269 12.48 14.57 -3.32
C ARG A 269 11.42 13.56 -3.78
N ASN A 270 11.89 12.35 -4.12
CA ASN A 270 11.07 11.24 -4.60
C ASN A 270 10.24 11.56 -5.87
N ALA A 271 10.70 12.50 -6.70
CA ALA A 271 10.14 12.67 -8.03
C ALA A 271 10.46 11.45 -8.89
N THR A 272 9.45 10.94 -9.61
CA THR A 272 9.52 9.69 -10.38
C THR A 272 9.44 9.95 -11.87
N SER A 273 8.39 10.64 -12.30
CA SER A 273 8.18 11.02 -13.71
C SER A 273 7.85 12.49 -13.86
N LEU A 274 8.17 13.02 -15.02
CA LEU A 274 7.85 14.37 -15.47
C LEU A 274 7.10 14.26 -16.80
N THR A 275 5.92 14.85 -16.88
CA THR A 275 5.10 14.86 -18.09
C THR A 275 4.91 16.28 -18.57
N ALA A 276 5.28 16.57 -19.81
CA ALA A 276 5.14 17.90 -20.39
C ALA A 276 4.63 17.82 -21.84
N PRO A 277 3.87 18.83 -22.30
CA PRO A 277 3.48 18.91 -23.70
C PRO A 277 4.71 19.14 -24.57
N THR A 278 4.81 18.40 -25.67
CA THR A 278 5.91 18.52 -26.64
C THR A 278 5.41 18.23 -28.06
N VAL A 279 6.29 18.46 -29.03
CA VAL A 279 6.07 18.12 -30.43
C VAL A 279 6.99 16.95 -30.77
N ALA A 280 6.40 15.91 -31.35
CA ALA A 280 7.07 14.73 -31.84
C ALA A 280 7.12 14.75 -33.37
N HIS A 281 8.31 14.62 -33.96
CA HIS A 281 8.48 14.40 -35.39
C HIS A 281 8.77 12.94 -35.67
N ALA A 282 8.20 12.41 -36.76
CA ALA A 282 8.45 11.06 -37.22
C ALA A 282 8.59 11.04 -38.75
N GLY A 283 9.44 10.16 -39.25
CA GLY A 283 9.62 9.88 -40.67
C GLY A 283 9.34 8.41 -40.91
N TYR A 284 8.55 8.09 -41.92
CA TYR A 284 8.19 6.71 -42.23
C TYR A 284 8.29 6.44 -43.73
N LEU A 285 8.52 5.18 -44.08
CA LEU A 285 8.54 4.73 -45.47
C LEU A 285 7.42 3.71 -45.71
N ASN A 286 6.65 3.93 -46.77
CA ASN A 286 5.69 2.96 -47.29
C ASN A 286 6.31 2.25 -48.51
N CYS A 287 7.00 1.15 -48.22
CA CYS A 287 7.78 0.36 -49.16
C CYS A 287 6.96 -0.78 -49.79
N THR A 288 7.10 -0.92 -51.11
CA THR A 288 6.56 -2.03 -51.91
C THR A 288 7.68 -2.72 -52.67
N VAL A 289 7.63 -4.05 -52.74
CA VAL A 289 8.53 -4.84 -53.59
C VAL A 289 7.92 -4.88 -54.98
N LEU A 290 8.67 -4.48 -56.00
CA LEU A 290 8.20 -4.44 -57.38
C LEU A 290 8.45 -5.78 -58.07
N GLU A 291 7.55 -6.17 -58.96
CA GLU A 291 7.66 -7.39 -59.75
C GLU A 291 8.25 -7.12 -61.15
N GLN A 292 9.15 -7.98 -61.59
CA GLN A 292 9.82 -7.84 -62.89
C GLN A 292 8.85 -8.11 -64.04
N GLY A 293 8.81 -7.21 -65.02
CA GLY A 293 7.96 -7.32 -66.21
C GLY A 293 6.56 -6.71 -66.07
N SER A 294 6.03 -6.60 -64.85
CA SER A 294 4.80 -5.85 -64.55
C SER A 294 5.11 -4.42 -64.10
N ASP A 295 5.95 -4.27 -63.07
CA ASP A 295 6.19 -2.99 -62.40
C ASP A 295 7.52 -2.35 -62.83
N TYR A 296 8.52 -3.15 -63.21
CA TYR A 296 9.81 -2.66 -63.68
C TYR A 296 10.47 -3.52 -64.76
N GLU A 297 11.35 -2.89 -65.53
CA GLU A 297 12.21 -3.51 -66.54
C GLU A 297 13.65 -2.99 -66.41
N ILE A 298 14.63 -3.86 -66.70
CA ILE A 298 16.07 -3.52 -66.69
C ILE A 298 16.59 -3.68 -68.12
N THR A 299 17.12 -2.60 -68.69
CA THR A 299 17.67 -2.55 -70.05
C THR A 299 19.14 -2.15 -70.05
N ILE A 300 19.88 -2.50 -71.10
CA ILE A 300 21.30 -2.14 -71.25
C ILE A 300 21.39 -0.82 -72.03
N LYS A 301 22.08 0.18 -71.46
CA LYS A 301 22.24 1.53 -72.05
C LYS A 301 23.49 1.67 -72.91
N SER A 302 24.60 1.07 -72.48
CA SER A 302 25.87 1.08 -73.20
C SER A 302 26.75 -0.10 -72.75
N GLU A 303 27.47 -0.70 -73.70
CA GLU A 303 28.35 -1.84 -73.47
C GLU A 303 29.80 -1.45 -73.72
N ASN A 304 30.68 -1.73 -72.75
CA ASN A 304 32.11 -1.61 -72.94
C ASN A 304 32.62 -2.96 -73.44
N SER A 305 32.46 -3.26 -74.73
CA SER A 305 33.14 -4.40 -75.34
C SER A 305 34.63 -4.08 -75.41
N SER A 306 35.48 -4.87 -74.75
CA SER A 306 36.89 -4.89 -75.13
C SER A 306 36.94 -5.28 -76.60
N THR A 307 37.45 -4.39 -77.45
CA THR A 307 37.60 -4.62 -78.88
C THR A 307 38.65 -5.71 -79.09
N GLN A 308 38.23 -6.97 -79.08
CA GLN A 308 39.05 -8.08 -79.54
C GLN A 308 38.18 -8.97 -80.45
N PRO A 309 38.68 -9.35 -81.64
CA PRO A 309 37.88 -10.02 -82.67
C PRO A 309 37.36 -11.40 -82.23
N PRO A 310 36.31 -11.92 -82.89
CA PRO A 310 35.48 -12.99 -82.36
C PRO A 310 36.14 -14.36 -82.58
N THR A 311 36.82 -14.87 -81.56
CA THR A 311 37.21 -16.29 -81.51
C THR A 311 36.79 -17.02 -80.24
N GLU A 312 36.14 -16.35 -79.29
CA GLU A 312 35.47 -16.97 -78.14
C GLU A 312 34.21 -16.19 -77.78
N PRO A 313 33.19 -16.80 -77.15
CA PRO A 313 32.04 -16.06 -76.63
C PRO A 313 32.55 -14.96 -75.69
N SER A 314 32.40 -13.70 -76.08
CA SER A 314 32.83 -12.55 -75.28
C SER A 314 32.12 -12.59 -73.93
N VAL A 315 32.83 -13.01 -72.88
CA VAL A 315 32.34 -12.96 -71.51
C VAL A 315 32.16 -11.49 -71.15
N ARG A 316 30.91 -11.09 -70.90
CA ARG A 316 30.56 -9.71 -70.56
C ARG A 316 31.09 -9.38 -69.17
N SER A 317 32.21 -8.66 -69.07
CA SER A 317 32.82 -8.26 -67.80
C SER A 317 32.18 -7.02 -67.17
N SER A 318 31.58 -6.12 -67.96
CA SER A 318 30.87 -4.95 -67.44
C SER A 318 29.85 -4.36 -68.42
N ALA A 319 28.72 -3.85 -67.91
CA ALA A 319 27.73 -3.14 -68.71
C ALA A 319 27.00 -2.05 -67.90
N GLN A 320 26.56 -1.00 -68.58
CA GLN A 320 25.72 0.05 -68.00
C GLN A 320 24.24 -0.30 -68.20
N PHE A 321 23.49 -0.33 -67.11
CA PHE A 321 22.07 -0.66 -67.06
C PHE A 321 21.22 0.55 -66.69
N VAL A 322 19.99 0.54 -67.20
CA VAL A 322 18.91 1.44 -66.82
C VAL A 322 17.74 0.60 -66.38
N MET A 323 17.36 0.75 -65.12
CA MET A 323 16.11 0.24 -64.59
C MET A 323 15.04 1.33 -64.73
N THR A 324 13.91 0.99 -65.35
CA THR A 324 12.72 1.84 -65.45
C THR A 324 11.53 1.11 -64.86
N GLY A 325 10.66 1.82 -64.13
CA GLY A 325 9.45 1.25 -63.57
C GLY A 325 8.41 2.29 -63.21
N ASN A 326 7.29 1.84 -62.65
CA ASN A 326 6.23 2.72 -62.17
C ASN A 326 5.67 2.22 -60.82
N ASP A 327 5.64 3.09 -59.82
CA ASP A 327 5.09 2.79 -58.50
C ASP A 327 4.03 3.82 -58.09
N ARG A 328 2.77 3.36 -57.94
CA ARG A 328 1.61 4.19 -57.56
C ARG A 328 1.48 5.46 -58.41
N GLY A 329 1.77 5.36 -59.71
CA GLY A 329 1.69 6.48 -60.66
C GLY A 329 2.91 7.41 -60.66
N CYS A 330 4.02 7.03 -60.02
CA CYS A 330 5.31 7.70 -60.19
C CYS A 330 6.26 6.84 -61.03
N SER A 331 6.71 7.39 -62.18
CA SER A 331 7.75 6.79 -63.00
C SER A 331 9.11 6.91 -62.31
N ILE A 332 9.75 5.77 -62.11
CA ILE A 332 11.06 5.65 -61.46
C ILE A 332 12.10 5.21 -62.50
N GLN A 333 13.29 5.78 -62.41
CA GLN A 333 14.42 5.44 -63.27
C GLN A 333 15.71 5.41 -62.45
N GLN A 334 16.51 4.38 -62.64
CA GLN A 334 17.80 4.21 -61.97
C GLN A 334 18.85 3.76 -62.98
N GLU A 335 20.01 4.42 -62.98
CA GLU A 335 21.13 4.06 -63.85
C GLU A 335 22.29 3.55 -63.00
N PHE A 336 22.89 2.42 -63.40
CA PHE A 336 24.01 1.83 -62.67
C PHE A 336 24.88 0.96 -63.57
N THR A 337 26.12 0.73 -63.15
CA THR A 337 27.08 -0.11 -63.86
C THR A 337 27.34 -1.38 -63.06
N VAL A 338 27.22 -2.52 -63.72
CA VAL A 338 27.51 -3.84 -63.16
C VAL A 338 28.81 -4.34 -63.77
N SER A 339 29.69 -4.91 -62.96
CA SER A 339 30.96 -5.51 -63.36
C SER A 339 31.29 -6.74 -62.51
N ASP A 340 32.29 -7.50 -62.93
CA ASP A 340 32.83 -8.67 -62.21
C ASP A 340 33.64 -8.33 -60.95
N LEU A 341 33.83 -7.03 -60.65
CA LEU A 341 34.59 -6.57 -59.48
C LEU A 341 33.83 -6.72 -58.17
N GLN A 342 32.51 -6.87 -58.20
CA GLN A 342 31.64 -6.91 -57.03
C GLN A 342 30.66 -8.08 -57.15
N VAL A 343 30.40 -8.75 -56.03
CA VAL A 343 29.52 -9.94 -56.01
C VAL A 343 28.07 -9.54 -55.82
N VAL A 344 27.82 -8.48 -55.06
CA VAL A 344 26.50 -7.98 -54.73
C VAL A 344 26.38 -6.52 -55.17
N TYR A 345 25.33 -6.20 -55.89
CA TYR A 345 24.98 -4.84 -56.27
C TYR A 345 23.78 -4.40 -55.46
N PHE A 346 23.93 -3.31 -54.72
CA PHE A 346 22.82 -2.67 -54.02
C PHE A 346 22.80 -1.18 -54.36
N VAL A 347 22.03 -0.86 -55.39
CA VAL A 347 21.98 0.47 -55.97
C VAL A 347 20.87 1.26 -55.29
N THR A 348 21.21 2.42 -54.77
CA THR A 348 20.28 3.30 -54.04
C THR A 348 20.07 4.60 -54.80
N SER A 349 18.82 5.06 -54.95
CA SER A 349 18.50 6.32 -55.66
C SER A 349 17.23 6.98 -55.10
N SER A 350 17.03 8.26 -55.37
CA SER A 350 15.77 8.97 -55.11
C SER A 350 15.18 9.59 -56.36
N GLN A 351 13.87 9.40 -56.52
CA GLN A 351 13.03 10.07 -57.50
C GLN A 351 12.21 11.15 -56.78
N ILE A 352 12.59 12.42 -56.99
CA ILE A 352 12.02 13.58 -56.27
C ILE A 352 10.98 14.35 -57.09
N SER A 353 10.56 13.84 -58.25
CA SER A 353 9.68 14.51 -59.22
C SER A 353 8.31 13.84 -59.37
N CYS A 354 7.82 13.14 -58.34
CA CYS A 354 6.49 12.53 -58.38
C CYS A 354 5.40 13.59 -58.15
N SER A 355 4.19 13.32 -58.66
CA SER A 355 3.02 14.18 -58.43
C SER A 355 2.52 14.08 -56.98
N VAL A 356 1.67 15.03 -56.57
CA VAL A 356 1.04 15.04 -55.24
C VAL A 356 0.18 13.79 -55.02
N ALA A 357 -0.59 13.36 -56.03
CA ALA A 357 -1.38 12.14 -56.00
C ALA A 357 -0.49 10.88 -55.84
N ALA A 358 0.75 10.95 -56.33
CA ALA A 358 1.75 9.91 -56.18
C ALA A 358 2.69 10.16 -54.98
N LEU A 359 2.31 10.94 -53.97
CA LEU A 359 3.07 11.11 -52.71
C LEU A 359 4.47 11.74 -52.83
N PHE A 360 4.65 12.72 -53.74
CA PHE A 360 5.83 13.61 -53.89
C PHE A 360 7.18 12.97 -54.28
N SER A 361 7.59 11.86 -53.66
CA SER A 361 8.89 11.24 -53.88
C SER A 361 8.91 9.72 -53.70
N ARG A 362 9.92 9.08 -54.30
CA ARG A 362 10.25 7.65 -54.11
C ARG A 362 11.71 7.45 -53.83
N LEU A 363 12.01 6.61 -52.84
CA LEU A 363 13.34 6.04 -52.64
C LEU A 363 13.36 4.66 -53.30
N VAL A 364 14.29 4.44 -54.22
CA VAL A 364 14.33 3.22 -55.04
C VAL A 364 15.64 2.48 -54.79
N PHE A 365 15.49 1.20 -54.50
CA PHE A 365 16.58 0.31 -54.12
C PHE A 365 16.55 -0.93 -55.02
N THR A 366 17.65 -1.17 -55.72
CA THR A 366 17.81 -2.35 -56.59
C THR A 366 18.91 -3.23 -56.03
N TYR A 367 18.55 -4.45 -55.64
CA TYR A 367 19.47 -5.47 -55.15
C TYR A 367 19.62 -6.58 -56.20
N GLY A 368 20.84 -7.10 -56.39
CA GLY A 368 21.10 -8.26 -57.23
C GLY A 368 22.50 -8.83 -57.05
N HIS A 369 22.70 -10.06 -57.48
CA HIS A 369 24.00 -10.73 -57.48
C HIS A 369 24.61 -10.72 -58.87
N TRP A 370 25.91 -10.47 -58.98
CA TRP A 370 26.60 -10.59 -60.25
C TRP A 370 26.57 -12.05 -60.74
N SER A 371 26.19 -12.24 -62.01
CA SER A 371 26.10 -13.55 -62.65
C SER A 371 26.45 -13.42 -64.13
N ALA A 372 27.55 -14.05 -64.55
CA ALA A 372 27.96 -14.03 -65.96
C ALA A 372 26.99 -14.79 -66.89
N THR A 373 26.13 -15.64 -66.34
CA THR A 373 25.17 -16.46 -67.12
C THR A 373 23.85 -15.74 -67.38
N ASP A 374 23.50 -14.73 -66.58
CA ASP A 374 22.23 -14.02 -66.74
C ASP A 374 22.32 -12.95 -67.85
N PRO A 375 21.25 -12.76 -68.65
CA PRO A 375 21.25 -11.79 -69.75
C PRO A 375 21.40 -10.33 -69.26
N THR A 376 21.00 -10.06 -68.02
CA THR A 376 21.13 -8.77 -67.31
C THR A 376 22.39 -8.68 -66.46
N LEU A 377 23.28 -9.69 -66.49
CA LEU A 377 24.45 -9.84 -65.61
C LEU A 377 24.12 -9.83 -64.10
N LEU A 378 22.83 -9.86 -63.75
CA LEU A 378 22.32 -9.80 -62.39
C LEU A 378 21.32 -10.94 -62.16
N ALA A 379 21.68 -11.86 -61.27
CA ALA A 379 20.80 -12.90 -60.73
C ALA A 379 20.09 -12.40 -59.46
N ASN A 380 18.96 -13.03 -59.12
CA ASN A 380 18.22 -12.78 -57.87
C ASN A 380 17.91 -11.30 -57.64
N THR A 381 17.45 -10.62 -58.69
CA THR A 381 17.14 -9.19 -58.61
C THR A 381 15.89 -8.95 -57.78
N SER A 382 15.95 -7.98 -56.88
CA SER A 382 14.77 -7.44 -56.19
C SER A 382 14.82 -5.92 -56.21
N VAL A 383 13.70 -5.30 -56.55
CA VAL A 383 13.56 -3.85 -56.55
C VAL A 383 12.54 -3.46 -55.50
N VAL A 384 12.91 -2.52 -54.63
CA VAL A 384 12.04 -1.97 -53.60
C VAL A 384 11.85 -0.48 -53.87
N SER A 385 10.59 -0.05 -53.95
CA SER A 385 10.22 1.36 -54.06
C SER A 385 9.48 1.81 -52.81
N CYS A 386 9.94 2.88 -52.19
CA CYS A 386 9.38 3.41 -50.95
C CYS A 386 8.86 4.83 -51.13
N ALA A 387 7.58 5.04 -50.82
CA ALA A 387 7.04 6.39 -50.67
C ALA A 387 7.43 6.92 -49.30
N VAL A 388 7.98 8.14 -49.28
CA VAL A 388 8.38 8.79 -48.03
C VAL A 388 7.15 9.39 -47.37
N GLY A 389 7.19 9.58 -46.06
CA GLY A 389 6.20 10.35 -45.30
C GLY A 389 6.85 11.01 -44.09
N TYR A 390 6.45 12.25 -43.81
CA TYR A 390 6.91 13.00 -42.64
C TYR A 390 5.71 13.49 -41.87
N ARG A 391 5.72 13.31 -40.56
CA ARG A 391 4.61 13.74 -39.70
C ARG A 391 5.12 14.48 -38.47
N LYS A 392 4.32 15.45 -38.02
CA LYS A 392 4.43 16.07 -36.70
C LYS A 392 3.18 15.76 -35.89
N THR A 393 3.36 15.51 -34.60
CA THR A 393 2.26 15.23 -33.68
C THR A 393 2.52 15.97 -32.38
N THR A 394 1.51 16.69 -31.88
CA THR A 394 1.56 17.33 -30.56
C THR A 394 1.03 16.35 -29.51
N GLY A 395 1.64 16.32 -28.34
CA GLY A 395 1.23 15.38 -27.29
C GLY A 395 2.01 15.55 -26.00
N ASP A 396 1.61 14.81 -24.98
CA ASP A 396 2.26 14.80 -23.68
C ASP A 396 3.33 13.70 -23.63
N LEU A 397 4.58 14.10 -23.37
CA LEU A 397 5.70 13.19 -23.20
C LEU A 397 6.00 13.00 -21.73
N SER A 398 5.96 11.75 -21.28
CA SER A 398 6.38 11.33 -19.95
C SER A 398 7.83 10.85 -20.00
N VAL A 399 8.68 11.47 -19.18
CA VAL A 399 10.11 11.13 -19.03
C VAL A 399 10.45 10.87 -17.57
N THR A 400 11.51 10.10 -17.33
CA THR A 400 12.06 9.96 -15.97
C THR A 400 12.66 11.29 -15.51
N VAL A 401 12.54 11.59 -14.21
CA VAL A 401 13.17 12.78 -13.63
C VAL A 401 14.66 12.49 -13.45
N PRO A 402 15.56 13.16 -14.20
CA PRO A 402 16.97 12.89 -14.12
C PRO A 402 17.51 13.34 -12.75
N SER A 403 18.38 12.52 -12.15
CA SER A 403 19.01 12.78 -10.86
C SER A 403 20.15 13.80 -10.93
N SER A 404 20.69 14.02 -12.14
CA SER A 404 21.71 15.04 -12.44
C SER A 404 21.48 15.65 -13.83
N ARG A 405 22.18 16.74 -14.15
CA ARG A 405 22.11 17.38 -15.47
C ARG A 405 22.62 16.48 -16.61
N GLU A 406 23.44 15.49 -16.28
CA GLU A 406 24.14 14.59 -17.22
C GLU A 406 23.54 13.19 -17.29
N SER A 407 22.61 12.83 -16.41
CA SER A 407 21.95 11.52 -16.48
C SER A 407 21.00 11.47 -17.68
N ASN A 408 21.15 10.43 -18.51
CA ASN A 408 20.33 10.23 -19.69
C ASN A 408 18.86 10.08 -19.29
N ARG A 409 17.95 10.77 -19.99
CA ARG A 409 16.51 10.70 -19.72
C ARG A 409 15.95 9.50 -20.43
N GLU A 410 15.20 8.68 -19.70
CA GLU A 410 14.45 7.59 -20.28
C GLU A 410 13.04 8.07 -20.59
N ILE A 411 12.60 7.82 -21.82
CA ILE A 411 11.25 8.11 -22.28
C ILE A 411 10.35 6.99 -21.77
N LEU A 412 9.37 7.35 -20.93
CA LEU A 412 8.40 6.39 -20.37
C LEU A 412 7.22 6.16 -21.33
N GLY A 413 6.87 7.16 -22.12
CA GLY A 413 5.80 7.07 -23.12
C GLY A 413 5.38 8.44 -23.64
N PHE A 414 4.71 8.41 -24.79
CA PHE A 414 4.17 9.59 -25.45
C PHE A 414 2.68 9.40 -25.72
N ASN A 415 1.87 10.37 -25.32
CA ASN A 415 0.42 10.36 -25.54
C ASN A 415 0.04 11.49 -26.51
N PRO A 416 -0.35 11.20 -27.76
CA PRO A 416 -0.71 12.22 -28.74
C PRO A 416 -2.03 12.92 -28.36
N THR A 417 -2.05 14.24 -28.46
CA THR A 417 -3.23 15.09 -28.20
C THR A 417 -3.98 15.42 -29.49
N GLU A 418 -3.26 15.50 -30.60
CA GLU A 418 -3.80 15.80 -31.92
C GLU A 418 -3.49 14.66 -32.91
N GLU A 419 -4.24 14.61 -34.01
CA GLU A 419 -3.95 13.68 -35.10
C GLU A 419 -2.63 14.05 -35.80
N PRO A 420 -1.85 13.06 -36.30
CA PRO A 420 -0.60 13.35 -36.99
C PRO A 420 -0.82 14.19 -38.25
N GLN A 421 -0.10 15.31 -38.34
CA GLN A 421 -0.15 16.22 -39.49
C GLN A 421 1.06 15.98 -40.40
N ASP A 422 0.89 16.07 -41.72
CA ASP A 422 2.03 16.06 -42.65
C ASP A 422 2.91 17.29 -42.37
N SER A 423 4.20 17.07 -42.11
CA SER A 423 5.13 18.15 -41.79
C SER A 423 5.88 18.68 -43.00
N ARG A 424 5.62 18.18 -44.21
CA ARG A 424 6.31 18.62 -45.44
C ARG A 424 6.14 20.10 -45.75
N ASP A 425 5.00 20.66 -45.39
CA ASP A 425 4.67 22.06 -45.66
C ASP A 425 5.32 23.04 -44.68
N ASP A 426 5.84 22.54 -43.56
CA ASP A 426 6.50 23.37 -42.53
C ASP A 426 7.85 23.95 -43.01
N ALA A 427 8.52 23.26 -43.93
CA ALA A 427 9.77 23.69 -44.52
C ALA A 427 9.82 23.34 -46.01
N PHE A 428 9.25 24.20 -46.84
CA PHE A 428 9.05 23.92 -48.26
C PHE A 428 10.34 23.41 -48.95
N GLY A 429 10.29 22.17 -49.45
CA GLY A 429 11.37 21.56 -50.21
C GLY A 429 12.51 20.94 -49.40
N PHE A 430 12.47 20.92 -48.06
CA PHE A 430 13.53 20.31 -47.26
C PHE A 430 13.75 18.83 -47.62
N TRP A 431 12.65 18.08 -47.81
CA TRP A 431 12.66 16.66 -48.11
C TRP A 431 13.42 16.36 -49.40
N ARG A 432 13.35 17.24 -50.41
CA ARG A 432 14.10 17.08 -51.67
C ARG A 432 15.60 17.08 -51.44
N LEU A 433 16.08 17.97 -50.57
CA LEU A 433 17.50 18.08 -50.23
C LEU A 433 17.93 16.92 -49.34
N PHE A 434 17.13 16.61 -48.32
CA PHE A 434 17.40 15.52 -47.39
C PHE A 434 17.46 14.16 -48.10
N GLU A 435 16.40 13.79 -48.83
CA GLU A 435 16.30 12.51 -49.54
C GLU A 435 17.36 12.36 -50.63
N TRP A 436 17.74 13.45 -51.30
CA TRP A 436 18.85 13.42 -52.27
C TRP A 436 20.19 13.21 -51.57
N LYS A 437 20.44 13.89 -50.45
CA LYS A 437 21.70 13.83 -49.72
C LYS A 437 21.97 12.42 -49.16
N LEU A 438 20.93 11.67 -48.75
CA LEU A 438 21.05 10.31 -48.20
C LEU A 438 21.92 9.35 -49.06
N PHE A 439 21.91 9.53 -50.38
CA PHE A 439 22.63 8.65 -51.31
C PHE A 439 23.94 9.25 -51.85
N GLN A 440 24.35 10.43 -51.39
CA GLN A 440 25.57 11.10 -51.87
C GLN A 440 26.85 10.61 -51.20
N SER A 441 26.75 9.90 -50.08
CA SER A 441 27.91 9.34 -49.36
C SER A 441 28.14 7.90 -49.77
N SER A 442 29.35 7.60 -50.26
CA SER A 442 29.79 6.24 -50.56
C SER A 442 31.25 6.08 -50.15
N THR A 443 31.55 5.05 -49.37
CA THR A 443 32.91 4.63 -49.06
C THR A 443 33.29 3.40 -49.85
N PHE A 444 34.43 3.47 -50.54
CA PHE A 444 35.01 2.29 -51.17
C PHE A 444 35.85 1.55 -50.14
N SER A 445 35.48 0.30 -49.85
CA SER A 445 36.30 -0.62 -49.06
C SER A 445 36.68 -1.83 -49.91
N VAL A 446 37.97 -2.15 -49.93
CA VAL A 446 38.51 -3.29 -50.70
C VAL A 446 38.01 -4.62 -50.12
N ASP A 447 37.66 -4.65 -48.83
CA ASP A 447 37.19 -5.85 -48.13
C ASP A 447 35.68 -6.09 -48.28
N THR A 448 34.94 -5.13 -48.87
CA THR A 448 33.50 -5.26 -49.07
C THR A 448 33.18 -5.76 -50.47
N THR A 449 32.43 -6.86 -50.55
CA THR A 449 32.02 -7.51 -51.80
C THR A 449 30.73 -6.93 -52.39
N TRP A 450 30.28 -5.76 -51.88
CA TRP A 450 29.08 -5.08 -52.33
C TRP A 450 29.36 -3.68 -52.89
N ALA A 451 28.65 -3.31 -53.96
CA ALA A 451 28.64 -1.94 -54.48
C ALA A 451 27.40 -1.20 -53.95
N THR A 452 27.58 -0.28 -53.00
CA THR A 452 26.48 0.52 -52.41
C THR A 452 26.97 1.83 -51.79
N THR A 453 26.04 2.73 -51.51
CA THR A 453 26.24 3.92 -50.65
C THR A 453 26.42 3.53 -49.17
N ASP A 454 26.88 4.47 -48.35
CA ASP A 454 27.03 4.27 -46.89
C ASP A 454 25.67 3.99 -46.24
N PHE A 455 24.62 4.70 -46.67
CA PHE A 455 23.24 4.44 -46.24
C PHE A 455 22.80 3.02 -46.63
N GLY A 456 23.08 2.59 -47.86
CA GLY A 456 22.75 1.25 -48.30
C GLY A 456 23.55 0.15 -47.59
N THR A 457 24.79 0.43 -47.19
CA THR A 457 25.60 -0.48 -46.37
C THR A 457 24.92 -0.80 -45.03
N ILE A 458 24.37 0.21 -44.36
CA ILE A 458 23.65 0.04 -43.09
C ILE A 458 22.39 -0.79 -43.29
N ILE A 459 21.64 -0.55 -44.37
CA ILE A 459 20.45 -1.33 -44.75
C ILE A 459 20.81 -2.81 -44.91
N LEU A 460 21.88 -3.12 -45.65
CA LEU A 460 22.27 -4.51 -45.87
C LEU A 460 22.70 -5.19 -44.57
N TYR A 461 23.44 -4.51 -43.70
CA TYR A 461 23.77 -5.06 -42.37
C TYR A 461 22.52 -5.32 -41.53
N ARG A 462 21.56 -4.38 -41.52
CA ARG A 462 20.29 -4.55 -40.80
C ARG A 462 19.48 -5.72 -41.36
N ALA A 463 19.44 -5.89 -42.67
CA ALA A 463 18.74 -6.99 -43.32
C ALA A 463 19.38 -8.35 -43.02
N LEU A 464 20.72 -8.44 -43.02
CA LEU A 464 21.45 -9.65 -42.61
C LEU A 464 21.17 -10.01 -41.14
N GLN A 465 21.15 -9.01 -40.25
CA GLN A 465 20.78 -9.20 -38.84
C GLN A 465 19.35 -9.74 -38.71
N ARG A 466 18.39 -9.20 -39.45
CA ARG A 466 16.99 -9.66 -39.45
C ARG A 466 16.83 -11.11 -39.96
N GLN A 467 17.69 -11.56 -40.86
CA GLN A 467 17.71 -12.97 -41.30
C GLN A 467 18.50 -13.90 -40.37
N GLY A 468 19.12 -13.39 -39.30
CA GLY A 468 19.95 -14.18 -38.39
C GLY A 468 21.28 -14.65 -38.98
N ILE A 469 21.71 -14.07 -40.11
CA ILE A 469 22.93 -14.46 -40.81
C ILE A 469 24.12 -13.76 -40.15
N ARG A 470 24.93 -14.52 -39.40
CA ARG A 470 26.11 -14.02 -38.68
C ARG A 470 27.41 -14.07 -39.49
N ALA A 471 27.45 -14.88 -40.55
CA ALA A 471 28.63 -15.09 -41.39
C ALA A 471 28.29 -14.86 -42.87
N ARG A 472 29.05 -13.97 -43.50
CA ARG A 472 28.93 -13.57 -44.91
C ARG A 472 29.28 -14.74 -45.82
N SER A 473 28.35 -15.15 -46.69
CA SER A 473 28.59 -16.12 -47.75
C SER A 473 28.15 -15.50 -49.08
N ASN A 474 28.89 -15.76 -50.16
CA ASN A 474 28.58 -15.22 -51.49
C ASN A 474 27.21 -15.67 -52.03
N ALA A 475 26.58 -16.66 -51.39
CA ALA A 475 25.26 -17.19 -51.72
C ALA A 475 24.10 -16.62 -50.86
N THR A 476 24.35 -15.64 -49.98
CA THR A 476 23.28 -15.06 -49.16
C THR A 476 22.37 -14.17 -50.00
N VAL A 477 21.18 -14.66 -50.31
CA VAL A 477 20.14 -13.92 -51.04
C VAL A 477 19.22 -13.21 -50.04
N LEU A 478 19.11 -11.89 -50.16
CA LEU A 478 18.18 -11.10 -49.36
C LEU A 478 16.78 -11.11 -50.01
N ALA A 479 15.77 -11.43 -49.21
CA ALA A 479 14.38 -11.36 -49.67
C ALA A 479 13.91 -9.91 -49.72
N GLY A 480 13.17 -9.53 -50.78
CA GLY A 480 12.72 -8.15 -50.99
C GLY A 480 11.88 -7.57 -49.83
N ASN A 481 11.11 -8.41 -49.13
CA ASN A 481 10.32 -8.00 -47.96
C ASN A 481 11.21 -7.66 -46.74
N VAL A 482 12.26 -8.44 -46.48
CA VAL A 482 13.24 -8.15 -45.42
C VAL A 482 13.98 -6.87 -45.75
N LEU A 483 14.32 -6.68 -47.03
CA LEU A 483 14.96 -5.47 -47.51
C LEU A 483 14.05 -4.25 -47.31
N ALA A 484 12.77 -4.34 -47.69
CA ALA A 484 11.77 -3.27 -47.48
C ALA A 484 11.61 -2.88 -46.00
N GLN A 485 11.54 -3.85 -45.08
CA GLN A 485 11.47 -3.56 -43.64
C GLN A 485 12.76 -2.90 -43.13
N SER A 486 13.92 -3.41 -43.56
CA SER A 486 15.22 -2.86 -43.14
C SER A 486 15.44 -1.43 -43.66
N ILE A 487 14.98 -1.14 -44.88
CA ILE A 487 14.98 0.20 -45.47
C ILE A 487 14.14 1.15 -44.59
N SER A 488 12.92 0.74 -44.22
CA SER A 488 12.03 1.56 -43.38
C SER A 488 12.63 1.84 -41.99
N ASP A 489 13.19 0.83 -41.33
CA ASP A 489 13.85 0.99 -40.02
C ASP A 489 14.99 2.02 -40.12
N VAL A 490 15.93 1.81 -41.05
CA VAL A 490 17.13 2.64 -41.16
C VAL A 490 16.76 4.07 -41.53
N PHE A 491 15.83 4.27 -42.47
CA PHE A 491 15.38 5.62 -42.82
C PHE A 491 14.76 6.35 -41.64
N THR A 492 13.89 5.67 -40.88
CA THR A 492 13.24 6.22 -39.69
C THR A 492 14.31 6.69 -38.72
N SER A 493 15.25 5.81 -38.33
CA SER A 493 16.34 6.15 -37.40
C SER A 493 17.23 7.31 -37.90
N VAL A 494 17.54 7.37 -39.20
CA VAL A 494 18.32 8.47 -39.79
C VAL A 494 17.56 9.79 -39.71
N TYR A 495 16.28 9.80 -40.02
CA TYR A 495 15.45 11.00 -39.93
C TYR A 495 15.32 11.49 -38.47
N LEU A 496 15.05 10.59 -37.53
CA LEU A 496 14.93 10.93 -36.11
C LEU A 496 16.23 11.52 -35.55
N THR A 497 17.36 10.87 -35.85
CA THR A 497 18.69 11.36 -35.45
C THR A 497 19.00 12.71 -36.09
N GLY A 498 18.68 12.87 -37.37
CA GLY A 498 18.83 14.14 -38.08
C GLY A 498 18.01 15.27 -37.47
N MET A 499 16.76 14.99 -37.10
CA MET A 499 15.89 15.96 -36.42
C MET A 499 16.43 16.35 -35.04
N ALA A 500 16.89 15.38 -34.25
CA ALA A 500 17.38 15.65 -32.89
C ALA A 500 18.74 16.38 -32.86
N THR A 501 19.60 16.16 -33.85
CA THR A 501 20.97 16.72 -33.87
C THR A 501 21.14 17.94 -34.77
N VAL A 502 20.52 17.96 -35.96
CA VAL A 502 20.66 19.02 -36.96
C VAL A 502 19.39 19.86 -37.06
N GLY A 503 18.22 19.22 -36.97
CA GLY A 503 16.93 19.89 -37.03
C GLY A 503 16.59 20.72 -35.79
N LEU A 504 17.23 20.45 -34.65
CA LEU A 504 17.00 21.19 -33.41
C LEU A 504 17.84 22.47 -33.39
N VAL A 505 17.20 23.61 -33.65
CA VAL A 505 17.83 24.94 -33.62
C VAL A 505 17.46 25.72 -32.36
N PRO A 506 18.35 26.57 -31.82
CA PRO A 506 18.00 27.44 -30.69
C PRO A 506 16.79 28.32 -31.02
N THR A 507 15.89 28.50 -30.06
CA THR A 507 14.69 29.35 -30.24
C THR A 507 15.12 30.79 -30.56
N ALA A 508 14.67 31.34 -31.69
CA ALA A 508 14.98 32.71 -32.09
C ALA A 508 14.10 33.71 -31.33
N GLY A 509 14.57 34.19 -30.17
CA GLY A 509 13.92 35.24 -29.38
C GLY A 509 14.53 35.36 -27.99
N ASP A 510 14.51 36.57 -27.41
CA ASP A 510 15.05 36.85 -26.06
C ASP A 510 14.24 36.20 -24.92
N SER A 511 13.06 35.64 -25.21
CA SER A 511 12.21 34.95 -24.22
C SER A 511 12.08 33.46 -24.52
N PRO A 512 12.55 32.57 -23.63
CA PRO A 512 12.40 31.14 -23.83
C PRO A 512 10.93 30.74 -23.66
N GLU A 513 10.44 29.88 -24.56
CA GLU A 513 9.07 29.38 -24.51
C GLU A 513 8.88 28.52 -23.25
N THR A 514 7.78 28.74 -22.54
CA THR A 514 7.48 28.02 -21.30
C THR A 514 6.16 27.28 -21.41
N ALA A 515 6.11 26.08 -20.84
CA ALA A 515 4.89 25.31 -20.67
C ALA A 515 4.78 24.81 -19.23
N THR A 516 3.59 24.34 -18.85
CA THR A 516 3.38 23.72 -17.53
C THR A 516 3.51 22.22 -17.66
N ALA A 517 4.42 21.64 -16.90
CA ALA A 517 4.61 20.20 -16.79
C ALA A 517 4.05 19.68 -15.48
N THR A 518 3.70 18.41 -15.45
CA THR A 518 3.27 17.69 -14.25
C THR A 518 4.39 16.77 -13.79
N ILE A 519 4.91 17.01 -12.58
CA ILE A 519 5.86 16.12 -11.92
C ILE A 519 5.12 15.21 -10.93
N VAL A 520 5.39 13.91 -11.01
CA VAL A 520 4.81 12.90 -10.13
C VAL A 520 5.81 12.58 -9.03
N THR A 521 5.46 12.89 -7.79
CA THR A 521 6.26 12.59 -6.60
C THR A 521 5.62 11.48 -5.77
N GLN A 522 6.42 10.55 -5.26
CA GLN A 522 5.94 9.48 -4.38
C GLN A 522 6.28 9.80 -2.93
N LEU A 523 5.26 10.02 -2.11
CA LEU A 523 5.42 10.28 -0.68
C LEU A 523 4.74 9.17 0.11
N THR A 524 5.45 8.60 1.07
CA THR A 524 4.87 7.67 2.04
C THR A 524 4.02 8.45 3.04
N ARG A 525 2.73 8.15 3.10
CA ARG A 525 1.78 8.77 4.02
C ARG A 525 1.07 7.75 4.88
N LEU A 526 0.66 8.19 6.05
CA LEU A 526 -0.15 7.41 6.97
C LEU A 526 -1.63 7.47 6.56
N PHE A 527 -2.23 6.30 6.43
CA PHE A 527 -3.63 6.07 6.12
C PHE A 527 -4.33 5.41 7.31
N VAL A 528 -5.57 5.81 7.55
CA VAL A 528 -6.47 5.10 8.47
C VAL A 528 -7.13 3.96 7.72
N VAL A 529 -7.02 2.73 8.22
CA VAL A 529 -7.62 1.57 7.58
C VAL A 529 -9.14 1.59 7.84
N PRO A 530 -10.01 1.72 6.80
CA PRO A 530 -11.43 1.98 7.01
C PRO A 530 -12.16 0.87 7.76
N TRP A 531 -11.89 -0.40 7.44
CA TRP A 531 -12.55 -1.52 8.10
C TRP A 531 -12.11 -1.66 9.57
N VAL A 532 -10.81 -1.46 9.86
CA VAL A 532 -10.30 -1.46 11.24
C VAL A 532 -10.95 -0.32 12.03
N ALA A 533 -10.94 0.90 11.50
CA ALA A 533 -11.58 2.04 12.16
C ALA A 533 -13.07 1.80 12.43
N GLY A 534 -13.81 1.24 11.48
CA GLY A 534 -15.22 0.89 11.65
C GLY A 534 -15.44 -0.14 12.76
N THR A 535 -14.63 -1.21 12.81
CA THR A 535 -14.72 -2.22 13.86
C THR A 535 -14.40 -1.66 15.25
N VAL A 536 -13.34 -0.85 15.37
CA VAL A 536 -12.93 -0.23 16.63
C VAL A 536 -13.99 0.74 17.15
N VAL A 537 -14.56 1.57 16.27
CA VAL A 537 -15.66 2.50 16.63
C VAL A 537 -16.91 1.73 17.06
N GLY A 538 -17.28 0.67 16.34
CA GLY A 538 -18.42 -0.18 16.70
C GLY A 538 -18.24 -0.86 18.06
N ILE A 539 -17.05 -1.39 18.33
CA ILE A 539 -16.72 -2.01 19.63
C ILE A 539 -16.76 -0.96 20.75
N LEU A 540 -16.18 0.22 20.55
CA LEU A 540 -16.22 1.30 21.54
C LEU A 540 -17.66 1.76 21.85
N ALA A 541 -18.52 1.87 20.84
CA ALA A 541 -19.94 2.21 21.03
C ALA A 541 -20.67 1.15 21.87
N PHE A 542 -20.41 -0.14 21.60
CA PHE A 542 -20.96 -1.25 22.38
C PHE A 542 -20.47 -1.22 23.84
N ILE A 543 -19.18 -0.96 24.06
CA ILE A 543 -18.58 -0.84 25.38
C ILE A 543 -19.20 0.33 26.16
N MET A 544 -19.45 1.47 25.52
CA MET A 544 -20.13 2.60 26.15
C MET A 544 -21.56 2.24 26.60
N ALA A 545 -22.32 1.48 25.79
CA ALA A 545 -23.65 1.01 26.17
C ALA A 545 -23.61 0.10 27.41
N ILE A 546 -22.59 -0.77 27.51
CA ILE A 546 -22.38 -1.61 28.69
C ILE A 546 -21.96 -0.77 29.90
N ALA A 547 -21.08 0.21 29.75
CA ALA A 547 -20.69 1.12 30.83
C ALA A 547 -21.90 1.88 31.41
N ILE A 548 -22.79 2.36 30.55
CA ILE A 548 -24.07 3.00 30.96
C ILE A 548 -24.95 1.98 31.69
N SER A 549 -25.01 0.73 31.22
CA SER A 549 -25.79 -0.34 31.86
C SER A 549 -25.25 -0.72 33.24
N VAL A 550 -23.93 -0.80 33.41
CA VAL A 550 -23.25 -1.03 34.70
C VAL A 550 -23.53 0.12 35.66
N LEU A 551 -23.44 1.37 35.19
CA LEU A 551 -23.77 2.54 36.00
C LEU A 551 -25.24 2.54 36.44
N ALA A 552 -26.16 2.20 35.54
CA ALA A 552 -27.58 2.08 35.85
C ALA A 552 -27.85 0.95 36.85
N HIS A 553 -27.18 -0.19 36.69
CA HIS A 553 -27.28 -1.32 37.60
C HIS A 553 -26.76 -0.97 39.01
N ALA A 554 -25.58 -0.35 39.09
CA ALA A 554 -24.97 0.09 40.34
C ALA A 554 -25.85 1.10 41.11
N ARG A 555 -26.57 1.98 40.39
CA ARG A 555 -27.50 2.94 41.00
C ARG A 555 -28.84 2.34 41.42
N ARG A 556 -29.34 1.34 40.70
CA ARG A 556 -30.65 0.72 40.96
C ARG A 556 -30.62 -0.29 42.10
N HIS A 557 -29.50 -1.01 42.25
CA HIS A 557 -29.38 -2.06 43.26
C HIS A 557 -28.52 -1.60 44.44
N LYS A 558 -29.18 -1.42 45.59
CA LYS A 558 -28.52 -1.12 46.87
C LYS A 558 -27.89 -2.37 47.47
N THR A 559 -26.79 -2.18 48.18
CA THR A 559 -26.07 -3.20 48.96
C THR A 559 -26.15 -2.93 50.45
N LEU A 560 -25.83 -3.95 51.25
CA LEU A 560 -25.71 -3.90 52.70
C LEU A 560 -24.36 -3.33 53.20
N LEU A 561 -23.41 -3.02 52.31
CA LEU A 561 -22.06 -2.62 52.69
C LEU A 561 -21.97 -1.11 52.99
N TYR A 562 -21.49 -0.78 54.19
CA TYR A 562 -21.16 0.59 54.62
C TYR A 562 -19.65 0.89 54.63
N GLU A 563 -18.82 -0.15 54.51
CA GLU A 563 -17.37 -0.09 54.39
C GLU A 563 -16.87 -1.14 53.38
N GLU A 564 -15.65 -0.97 52.86
CA GLU A 564 -14.99 -1.99 52.04
C GLU A 564 -14.75 -3.25 52.89
N PRO A 565 -15.20 -4.44 52.45
CA PRO A 565 -14.89 -5.69 53.14
C PRO A 565 -13.43 -6.09 52.89
N ALA A 566 -12.49 -5.31 53.45
CA ALA A 566 -11.06 -5.50 53.28
C ALA A 566 -10.52 -6.51 54.30
N GLY A 567 -10.09 -7.67 53.80
CA GLY A 567 -9.40 -8.69 54.59
C GLY A 567 -10.30 -9.63 55.38
N LEU A 568 -9.69 -10.58 56.08
CA LEU A 568 -10.41 -11.64 56.82
C LEU A 568 -11.22 -11.08 58.00
N PHE A 569 -10.77 -9.98 58.60
CA PHE A 569 -11.43 -9.38 59.76
C PHE A 569 -12.77 -8.73 59.40
N ALA A 570 -12.84 -7.96 58.31
CA ALA A 570 -14.08 -7.35 57.84
C ALA A 570 -15.12 -8.42 57.43
N ASN A 571 -14.65 -9.50 56.78
CA ASN A 571 -15.51 -10.63 56.45
C ASN A 571 -16.00 -11.39 57.70
N ALA A 572 -15.16 -11.51 58.74
CA ALA A 572 -15.55 -12.12 60.01
C ALA A 572 -16.59 -11.26 60.76
N GLY A 573 -16.41 -9.94 60.80
CA GLY A 573 -17.37 -9.02 61.40
C GLY A 573 -18.73 -9.01 60.67
N LEU A 574 -18.74 -9.18 59.35
CA LEU A 574 -19.99 -9.33 58.59
C LEU A 574 -20.75 -10.62 58.94
N LEU A 575 -20.04 -11.66 59.40
CA LEU A 575 -20.60 -12.96 59.75
C LEU A 575 -20.90 -13.10 61.26
N GLU A 576 -20.52 -12.12 62.07
CA GLU A 576 -20.82 -12.07 63.51
C GLU A 576 -22.34 -12.03 63.70
N ASP A 577 -22.86 -12.86 64.61
CA ASP A 577 -24.30 -13.11 64.84
C ASP A 577 -25.10 -13.69 63.65
N SER A 578 -24.45 -14.15 62.59
CA SER A 578 -25.12 -14.85 61.49
C SER A 578 -25.29 -16.35 61.77
N GLU A 579 -26.40 -16.94 61.33
CA GLU A 579 -26.63 -18.40 61.44
C GLU A 579 -25.55 -19.23 60.69
N LEU A 580 -24.80 -18.62 59.77
CA LEU A 580 -23.67 -19.23 59.07
C LEU A 580 -22.49 -19.53 59.98
N ILE A 581 -22.22 -18.70 61.00
CA ILE A 581 -21.11 -18.95 61.93
C ILE A 581 -21.43 -20.16 62.83
N GLU A 582 -22.70 -20.34 63.19
CA GLU A 582 -23.22 -21.49 63.95
C GLU A 582 -23.08 -22.78 63.14
N PHE A 583 -23.38 -22.73 61.83
CA PHE A 583 -23.16 -23.84 60.91
C PHE A 583 -21.67 -24.17 60.73
N ALA A 584 -20.83 -23.16 60.48
CA ALA A 584 -19.38 -23.37 60.35
C ALA A 584 -18.77 -23.97 61.62
N ARG A 585 -19.25 -23.56 62.80
CA ARG A 585 -18.87 -24.14 64.10
C ARG A 585 -19.29 -25.61 64.21
N ARG A 586 -20.52 -25.97 63.79
CA ARG A 586 -21.00 -27.36 63.75
C ARG A 586 -20.14 -28.25 62.83
N VAL A 587 -19.80 -27.78 61.64
CA VAL A 587 -18.98 -28.55 60.69
C VAL A 587 -17.55 -28.70 61.20
N LYS A 588 -16.95 -27.64 61.76
CA LYS A 588 -15.61 -27.70 62.35
C LYS A 588 -15.52 -28.69 63.52
N ASN A 589 -16.59 -28.81 64.30
CA ASN A 589 -16.66 -29.71 65.45
C ASN A 589 -17.07 -31.15 65.09
N SER A 590 -17.35 -31.45 63.83
CA SER A 590 -17.67 -32.82 63.39
C SER A 590 -16.42 -33.71 63.37
N GLU A 591 -16.56 -34.95 63.81
CA GLU A 591 -15.45 -35.92 63.81
C GLU A 591 -14.99 -36.20 62.38
N GLY A 592 -13.71 -35.95 62.10
CA GLY A 592 -13.11 -36.16 60.77
C GLY A 592 -12.97 -34.91 59.89
N PHE A 593 -13.17 -33.70 60.42
CA PHE A 593 -12.97 -32.46 59.66
C PHE A 593 -11.50 -32.27 59.23
N ASP A 594 -11.26 -32.30 57.91
CA ASP A 594 -9.94 -32.21 57.29
C ASP A 594 -9.52 -30.78 56.92
N GLY A 595 -10.27 -29.77 57.39
CA GLY A 595 -10.05 -28.36 57.05
C GLY A 595 -10.78 -27.89 55.78
N LYS A 596 -11.42 -28.77 54.99
CA LYS A 596 -12.10 -28.40 53.73
C LYS A 596 -13.58 -28.09 53.91
N LEU A 597 -13.88 -26.91 54.45
CA LEU A 597 -15.27 -26.46 54.67
C LEU A 597 -16.14 -26.46 53.40
N MET A 598 -15.58 -26.02 52.27
CA MET A 598 -16.31 -25.93 50.99
C MET A 598 -16.66 -27.30 50.39
N ALA A 599 -15.84 -28.34 50.65
CA ALA A 599 -16.11 -29.69 50.17
C ALA A 599 -17.30 -30.32 50.91
N VAL A 600 -17.38 -30.10 52.22
CA VAL A 600 -18.49 -30.57 53.06
C VAL A 600 -19.81 -29.88 52.68
N LEU A 601 -19.78 -28.56 52.46
CA LEU A 601 -20.92 -27.80 51.95
C LEU A 601 -21.41 -28.31 50.58
N GLY A 602 -20.49 -28.67 49.69
CA GLY A 602 -20.81 -29.24 48.38
C GLY A 602 -21.41 -30.66 48.44
N GLU A 603 -20.97 -31.49 49.40
CA GLU A 603 -21.53 -32.84 49.63
C GLU A 603 -22.91 -32.81 50.28
N GLU A 604 -23.09 -32.00 51.33
CA GLU A 604 -24.36 -31.79 52.03
C GLU A 604 -25.44 -31.29 51.05
N GLY A 605 -25.11 -30.31 50.21
CA GLY A 605 -26.02 -29.80 49.17
C GLY A 605 -26.39 -30.84 48.11
N LYS A 606 -25.48 -31.76 47.75
CA LYS A 606 -25.77 -32.88 46.82
C LYS A 606 -26.65 -33.96 47.47
N LYS A 607 -26.41 -34.28 48.74
CA LYS A 607 -27.21 -35.26 49.51
C LYS A 607 -28.63 -34.75 49.78
N GLY A 608 -28.80 -33.44 49.99
CA GLY A 608 -30.11 -32.79 50.06
C GLY A 608 -30.89 -32.86 48.74
N ALA A 609 -30.21 -32.59 47.61
CA ALA A 609 -30.83 -32.66 46.28
C ALA A 609 -31.25 -34.09 45.85
N GLN A 610 -30.57 -35.13 46.35
CA GLN A 610 -30.86 -36.54 46.00
C GLN A 610 -31.97 -37.19 46.83
N ARG A 611 -32.32 -36.66 48.01
CA ARG A 611 -33.31 -37.31 48.91
C ARG A 611 -34.77 -36.99 48.59
N GLY A 612 -35.08 -36.08 47.66
CA GLY A 612 -36.47 -35.67 47.35
C GLY A 612 -37.21 -34.99 48.52
N VAL A 613 -36.70 -35.12 49.75
CA VAL A 613 -36.90 -34.22 50.87
C VAL A 613 -36.12 -32.96 50.54
N GLU A 614 -36.86 -31.88 50.27
CA GLU A 614 -36.36 -30.51 50.24
C GLU A 614 -35.66 -30.25 51.59
N SER A 615 -34.38 -30.61 51.69
CA SER A 615 -33.62 -30.49 52.93
C SER A 615 -33.65 -29.03 53.36
N ASP A 616 -34.04 -28.76 54.60
CA ASP A 616 -34.22 -27.40 55.14
C ASP A 616 -32.98 -26.50 54.88
N LEU A 617 -31.78 -27.07 54.77
CA LEU A 617 -30.54 -26.39 54.36
C LEU A 617 -30.54 -25.73 52.96
N VAL A 618 -31.42 -26.17 52.05
CA VAL A 618 -31.57 -25.61 50.69
C VAL A 618 -32.72 -24.61 50.62
N ARG A 619 -33.68 -24.67 51.56
CA ARG A 619 -34.82 -23.74 51.65
C ARG A 619 -34.62 -22.60 52.65
N ASP A 620 -33.60 -22.67 53.51
CA ASP A 620 -33.28 -21.59 54.43
C ASP A 620 -32.91 -20.33 53.63
N ARG A 621 -33.94 -19.53 53.37
CA ARG A 621 -33.82 -18.10 53.11
C ARG A 621 -33.17 -17.51 54.35
N TRP A 622 -31.85 -17.39 54.30
CA TRP A 622 -31.05 -16.72 55.31
C TRP A 622 -31.57 -15.28 55.45
N LYS A 623 -32.47 -15.07 56.41
CA LYS A 623 -32.96 -13.74 56.79
C LYS A 623 -32.01 -13.20 57.85
N MET A 624 -31.13 -12.29 57.46
CA MET A 624 -30.50 -11.41 58.45
C MET A 624 -31.56 -10.43 58.97
N SER A 625 -32.04 -10.67 60.19
CA SER A 625 -32.80 -9.69 60.95
C SER A 625 -31.82 -8.67 61.53
N VAL A 626 -31.80 -7.46 60.99
CA VAL A 626 -31.17 -6.31 61.65
C VAL A 626 -31.96 -6.04 62.92
N ILE A 627 -31.32 -6.23 64.09
CA ILE A 627 -31.95 -6.00 65.38
C ILE A 627 -32.10 -4.49 65.59
N GLY A 628 -33.36 -4.05 65.53
CA GLY A 628 -33.79 -2.72 65.92
C GLY A 628 -35.31 -2.64 65.96
N GLY A 629 -35.92 -2.94 67.12
CA GLY A 629 -37.32 -2.65 67.42
C GLY A 629 -38.23 -3.87 67.61
N ILE A 630 -38.77 -3.99 68.82
CA ILE A 630 -39.69 -5.01 69.35
C ILE A 630 -41.03 -5.05 68.58
N VAL A 631 -41.65 -6.25 68.40
CA VAL A 631 -43.08 -6.61 68.67
C VAL A 631 -43.34 -8.11 68.33
N LYS A 632 -43.84 -8.89 69.32
CA LYS A 632 -44.58 -10.18 69.19
C LYS A 632 -46.10 -9.87 69.04
N PRO A 633 -47.05 -10.77 68.67
CA PRO A 633 -47.01 -12.25 68.52
C PRO A 633 -47.84 -12.80 67.31
N ARG A 634 -47.95 -14.15 67.17
CA ARG A 634 -49.19 -14.96 67.31
C ARG A 634 -49.24 -16.17 66.37
N VAL A 635 -49.38 -17.35 66.98
CA VAL A 635 -49.69 -18.65 66.37
C VAL A 635 -51.18 -18.72 66.06
N ILE A 636 -51.57 -19.21 64.88
CA ILE A 636 -52.87 -19.86 64.63
C ILE A 636 -52.62 -21.10 63.75
N ILE A 637 -53.07 -22.24 64.28
CA ILE A 637 -53.18 -23.56 63.65
C ILE A 637 -54.65 -23.74 63.21
N ALA A 638 -54.87 -24.34 62.04
CA ALA A 638 -55.99 -25.23 61.72
C ALA A 638 -55.63 -25.93 60.39
N ASP A 639 -55.32 -27.23 60.37
CA ASP A 639 -56.27 -28.38 60.33
C ASP A 639 -57.26 -28.26 59.16
N GLY A 640 -57.44 -29.21 58.25
CA GLY A 640 -56.93 -30.58 58.15
C GLY A 640 -57.77 -31.35 57.12
N LEU A 641 -57.23 -32.51 56.75
CA LEU A 641 -57.83 -33.65 56.06
C LEU A 641 -58.18 -33.58 54.56
N ASP A 642 -58.13 -34.66 53.78
CA ASP A 642 -57.36 -35.91 53.74
C ASP A 642 -57.84 -36.66 52.47
N VAL A 643 -57.06 -37.64 52.02
CA VAL A 643 -57.44 -38.84 51.23
C VAL A 643 -57.38 -38.80 49.68
N THR A 644 -56.16 -39.17 49.23
CA THR A 644 -55.79 -40.26 48.28
C THR A 644 -56.19 -40.31 46.79
N ASN A 645 -55.14 -40.55 46.01
CA ASN A 645 -54.91 -41.58 44.98
C ASN A 645 -55.53 -41.51 43.56
N VAL A 646 -54.60 -41.59 42.59
CA VAL A 646 -54.40 -42.58 41.50
C VAL A 646 -53.86 -41.78 40.29
N GLY A 647 -52.57 -41.88 39.90
CA GLY A 647 -51.99 -42.93 39.04
C GLY A 647 -52.19 -42.56 37.56
N ALA A 648 -51.25 -42.63 36.61
CA ALA A 648 -49.89 -43.16 36.48
C ALA A 648 -49.28 -42.48 35.21
N ALA A 649 -47.98 -42.15 35.15
CA ALA A 649 -46.88 -42.87 34.47
C ALA A 649 -47.17 -43.26 33.00
N GLY A 650 -46.31 -43.09 32.00
CA GLY A 650 -44.88 -42.75 31.86
C GLY A 650 -44.64 -42.53 30.34
N PRO A 651 -43.45 -42.74 29.76
CA PRO A 651 -42.23 -43.37 30.27
C PRO A 651 -41.17 -42.39 30.77
#